data_AF-A0A0Q2LIM7-F1
#
_entry.id   AF-A0A0Q2LIM7-F1
#
_cell.length_a   1.000
_cell.length_b   1.000
_cell.length_c   1.000
_cell.angle_alpha   90.00
_cell.angle_beta   90.00
_cell.angle_gamma   90.00
#
_symmetry.space_group_name_H-M   'P 1'
#
loop_
_entity.id
_entity.type
_entity.pdbx_description
1 polymer ?
#
loop_
_entity_poly.entity_id
_entity_poly.type
_entity_poly.pdbx_seq_one_letter_code
_entity_poly.pdbx_strand_id
1 'polypeptide(L)'
;MFRDRREAGQVLANLLSAYRDNPNVIVLGLARGGLPVAWEVAAALRAPLDAFIVRKLGAPGHEEFAVGALASGGRVVVNDDVLRGLRVTSAQLRDIVEREGRELVRREAAYRGGRPPVQVTGRTVILVDDGLATGASMFAAVQALRDAEPAHIVIAVPAAPESTCREFEDLVDEVVCASMPTPFLAVGESFWDFRQVSDEEVRELLAKPTTGLALIKPAAPTAAEMIADVAVDAPQGIPPREILEQVIGDARVVLIGESSHGTHEFYEARAEITKWLIEEKGFCAVAAEADWPDAYRLNRYVRGLGKDTTAEAALSGFERFPAWMWRNTVCRDFADWLRAYNQRAPRQAGFYGLDLYSLHRSMHEVISYLDTVDSAAAARARVRYACFDHPAGDDGQAYGYKAAFGAGPKCERQAIEQLVELQRNALDYLRADGLLAEDELFYAQQNAQTVRDAEVYYRSMFSGRVSSWNLRDKHMAQTLEALLNHLDRHGDGHPARIVVWAHNSHVGDATATEVWADGQLTLGQLARQRYHGEARLIGLSTYTGTVTAASEWGGIAERKVVRPALPGSVEDLFHQTGKDAFLVSSRINQKAAEPMSAVRLGRAIGVIYQPATERQSHYFHVRPDDQFDAMIHIDTTRALEPLETTSVWIAGETPETYPSGL
;
A
#
# COMPACT_ATOMS: atom_id res chain seq x y z
N MET A 1 -3.13 4.20 11.14
CA MET A 1 -4.00 4.20 12.33
C MET A 1 -3.38 3.27 13.36
N PHE A 2 -3.20 3.74 14.60
CA PHE A 2 -2.67 3.00 15.74
C PHE A 2 -3.79 2.24 16.46
N ARG A 3 -3.47 1.14 17.15
CA ARG A 3 -4.40 0.40 17.99
C ARG A 3 -4.82 1.21 19.22
N ASP A 4 -3.84 1.80 19.91
CA ASP A 4 -4.02 2.56 21.15
C ASP A 4 -2.83 3.52 21.37
N ARG A 5 -2.87 4.33 22.44
CA ARG A 5 -1.77 5.24 22.80
C ARG A 5 -0.45 4.53 23.10
N ARG A 6 -0.51 3.26 23.49
CA ARG A 6 0.67 2.48 23.87
C ARG A 6 1.47 2.08 22.62
N GLU A 7 0.80 1.54 21.60
CA GLU A 7 1.42 1.24 20.32
C GLU A 7 2.01 2.50 19.69
N ALA A 8 1.26 3.60 19.70
CA ALA A 8 1.75 4.88 19.21
C ALA A 8 3.02 5.36 19.92
N GLY A 9 3.10 5.21 21.25
CA GLY A 9 4.30 5.52 22.02
C GLY A 9 5.49 4.63 21.68
N GLN A 10 5.26 3.33 21.39
CA GLN A 10 6.31 2.39 20.97
C GLN A 10 6.86 2.71 19.59
N VAL A 11 6.00 3.07 18.64
CA VAL A 11 6.41 3.54 17.31
C VAL A 11 7.26 4.82 17.45
N LEU A 12 6.78 5.79 18.23
CA LEU A 12 7.47 7.05 18.45
C LEU A 12 8.83 6.85 19.16
N ALA A 13 8.90 5.91 20.10
CA ALA A 13 10.13 5.54 20.79
C ALA A 13 11.22 5.00 19.84
N ASN A 14 10.83 4.24 18.82
CA ASN A 14 11.76 3.73 17.82
C ASN A 14 12.33 4.87 16.95
N LEU A 15 11.49 5.85 16.57
CA LEU A 15 11.95 7.02 15.83
C LEU A 15 12.91 7.90 16.65
N LEU A 16 12.78 7.89 17.98
CA LEU A 16 13.62 8.65 18.90
C LEU A 16 14.85 7.86 19.40
N SER A 17 15.19 6.72 18.81
CA SER A 17 16.23 5.81 19.33
C SER A 17 17.60 6.46 19.51
N ALA A 18 17.90 7.52 18.75
CA ALA A 18 19.13 8.31 18.86
C ALA A 18 19.32 8.98 20.23
N TYR A 19 18.24 9.20 20.98
CA TYR A 19 18.26 9.82 22.32
C TYR A 19 18.44 8.79 23.46
N ARG A 20 18.47 7.50 23.13
CA ARG A 20 18.56 6.43 24.12
C ARG A 20 19.86 6.55 24.93
N ASP A 21 19.76 6.36 26.25
CA ASP A 21 20.88 6.36 27.19
C ASP A 21 21.61 7.69 27.35
N ASN A 22 21.07 8.75 26.76
CA ASN A 22 21.61 10.08 26.95
C ASN A 22 21.19 10.60 28.33
N PRO A 23 22.13 10.77 29.28
CA PRO A 23 21.80 11.22 30.63
C PRO A 23 21.27 12.66 30.66
N ASN A 24 21.38 13.41 29.56
CA ASN A 24 20.91 14.79 29.44
C ASN A 24 19.46 14.93 28.92
N VAL A 25 18.82 13.83 28.54
CA VAL A 25 17.45 13.80 28.00
C VAL A 25 16.42 13.68 29.12
N ILE A 26 15.33 14.44 29.01
CA ILE A 26 14.14 14.35 29.85
C ILE A 26 12.92 14.27 28.94
N VAL A 27 11.97 13.39 29.26
CA VAL A 27 10.70 13.28 28.53
C VAL A 27 9.60 13.93 29.35
N LEU A 28 8.87 14.85 28.72
CA LEU A 28 7.72 15.53 29.30
C LEU A 28 6.45 15.16 28.54
N GLY A 29 5.48 14.54 29.22
CA GLY A 29 4.18 14.27 28.63
C GLY A 29 3.21 15.42 28.85
N LEU A 30 2.56 15.92 27.79
CA LEU A 30 1.47 16.89 27.91
C LEU A 30 0.24 16.24 28.51
N ALA A 31 -0.18 16.76 29.67
CA ALA A 31 -1.30 16.18 30.39
C ALA A 31 -2.65 16.51 29.71
N ARG A 32 -3.55 15.54 29.54
CA ARG A 32 -3.52 14.14 30.05
C ARG A 32 -3.14 13.11 28.98
N GLY A 33 -3.57 13.34 27.74
CA GLY A 33 -3.50 12.38 26.64
C GLY A 33 -2.08 11.95 26.29
N GLY A 34 -1.10 12.85 26.41
CA GLY A 34 0.30 12.59 26.10
C GLY A 34 1.02 11.65 27.07
N LEU A 35 0.53 11.44 28.30
CA LEU A 35 1.29 10.66 29.31
C LEU A 35 1.48 9.18 28.97
N PRO A 36 0.45 8.43 28.52
CA PRO A 36 0.64 7.05 28.07
C PRO A 36 1.66 6.91 26.94
N VAL A 37 1.68 7.86 26.00
CA VAL A 37 2.66 7.90 24.89
C VAL A 37 4.05 8.23 25.42
N ALA A 38 4.15 9.28 26.25
CA ALA A 38 5.40 9.74 26.85
C ALA A 38 6.06 8.67 27.73
N TRP A 39 5.28 7.84 28.41
CA TRP A 39 5.81 6.76 29.24
C TRP A 39 6.54 5.70 28.41
N GLU A 40 5.95 5.25 27.30
CA GLU A 40 6.59 4.28 26.40
C GLU A 40 7.88 4.85 25.79
N VAL A 41 7.86 6.14 25.40
CA VAL A 41 9.06 6.87 24.94
C VAL A 41 10.12 6.92 26.04
N ALA A 42 9.79 7.40 27.24
CA ALA A 42 10.73 7.54 28.35
C ALA A 42 11.33 6.19 28.78
N ALA A 43 10.51 5.14 28.86
CA ALA A 43 10.94 3.79 29.22
C ALA A 43 11.91 3.22 28.17
N ALA A 44 11.63 3.40 26.89
CA ALA A 44 12.50 2.94 25.81
C ALA A 44 13.84 3.70 25.76
N LEU A 45 13.83 5.02 26.00
CA LEU A 45 15.03 5.85 26.00
C LEU A 45 15.84 5.77 27.31
N ARG A 46 15.28 5.14 28.36
CA ARG A 46 15.81 5.12 29.73
C ARG A 46 15.99 6.53 30.29
N ALA A 47 15.06 7.42 29.98
CA ALA A 47 15.07 8.83 30.39
C ALA A 47 14.04 9.11 31.50
N PRO A 48 14.26 10.13 32.36
CA PRO A 48 13.26 10.58 33.33
C PRO A 48 11.97 11.05 32.64
N LEU A 49 10.82 10.67 33.20
CA LEU A 49 9.49 11.11 32.79
C LEU A 49 8.90 12.07 33.83
N ASP A 50 8.31 13.18 33.37
CA ASP A 50 7.40 14.01 34.19
C ASP A 50 6.21 14.50 33.35
N ALA A 51 5.17 14.98 34.03
CA ALA A 51 4.03 15.62 33.39
C ALA A 51 4.28 17.12 33.21
N PHE A 52 3.91 17.63 32.04
CA PHE A 52 3.87 19.05 31.75
C PHE A 52 2.40 19.48 31.57
N ILE A 53 1.95 20.39 32.43
CA ILE A 53 0.54 20.79 32.48
C ILE A 53 0.39 22.15 31.82
N VAL A 54 -0.48 22.21 30.82
CA VAL A 54 -0.87 23.44 30.13
C VAL A 54 -2.39 23.56 30.15
N ARG A 55 -2.88 24.77 30.37
CA ARG A 55 -4.29 25.15 30.32
C ARG A 55 -4.47 26.18 29.21
N LYS A 56 -5.50 26.02 28.38
CA LYS A 56 -5.86 27.05 27.40
C LYS A 56 -6.60 28.18 28.10
N LEU A 57 -6.32 29.41 27.71
CA LEU A 57 -7.07 30.59 28.14
C LEU A 57 -8.11 30.88 27.05
N GLY A 58 -9.34 30.48 27.29
CA GLY A 58 -10.45 30.71 26.36
C GLY A 58 -10.90 32.17 26.33
N ALA A 59 -11.41 32.64 25.19
CA ALA A 59 -11.98 33.98 25.07
C ALA A 59 -13.23 34.13 25.98
N PRO A 60 -13.48 35.32 26.56
CA PRO A 60 -14.72 35.58 27.29
C PRO A 60 -15.96 35.26 26.43
N GLY A 61 -16.82 34.37 26.90
CA GLY A 61 -18.04 33.95 26.19
C GLY A 61 -17.82 32.88 25.09
N HIS A 62 -16.59 32.54 24.76
CA HIS A 62 -16.23 31.51 23.77
C HIS A 62 -15.04 30.68 24.29
N GLU A 63 -15.30 29.84 25.29
CA GLU A 63 -14.25 29.13 26.04
C GLU A 63 -13.41 28.17 25.16
N GLU A 64 -13.98 27.69 24.06
CA GLU A 64 -13.28 26.85 23.06
C GLU A 64 -12.32 27.64 22.15
N PHE A 65 -12.45 28.97 22.08
CA PHE A 65 -11.59 29.83 21.27
C PHE A 65 -10.41 30.35 22.11
N ALA A 66 -9.22 29.77 21.93
CA ALA A 66 -8.06 30.10 22.75
C ALA A 66 -7.46 31.47 22.39
N VAL A 67 -7.38 32.38 23.38
CA VAL A 67 -6.67 33.68 23.29
C VAL A 67 -5.25 33.61 23.83
N GLY A 68 -4.92 32.50 24.49
CA GLY A 68 -3.62 32.24 25.10
C GLY A 68 -3.61 30.91 25.82
N ALA A 69 -2.60 30.71 26.66
CA ALA A 69 -2.44 29.54 27.49
C ALA A 69 -1.67 29.88 28.77
N LEU A 70 -1.87 29.05 29.79
CA LEU A 70 -1.19 29.09 31.06
C LEU A 70 -0.45 27.76 31.27
N ALA A 71 0.84 27.82 31.57
CA ALA A 71 1.67 26.64 31.81
C ALA A 71 2.13 26.55 33.27
N SER A 72 2.67 25.37 33.63
CA SER A 72 3.37 25.11 34.88
C SER A 72 4.29 26.28 35.29
N GLY A 73 4.24 26.65 36.58
CA GLY A 73 4.97 27.82 37.10
C GLY A 73 4.22 29.17 37.00
N GLY A 74 2.95 29.16 36.60
CA GLY A 74 2.10 30.37 36.57
C GLY A 74 2.35 31.27 35.35
N ARG A 75 2.99 30.74 34.31
CA ARG A 75 3.38 31.49 33.12
C ARG A 75 2.24 31.59 32.12
N VAL A 76 1.91 32.83 31.76
CA VAL A 76 0.82 33.18 30.86
C VAL A 76 1.40 33.58 29.51
N VAL A 77 0.99 32.89 28.44
CA VAL A 77 1.29 33.23 27.05
C VAL A 77 -0.01 33.67 26.38
N VAL A 78 -0.03 34.83 25.74
CA VAL A 78 -1.22 35.35 25.06
C VAL A 78 -0.92 35.76 23.63
N ASN A 79 -1.93 35.70 22.76
CA ASN A 79 -1.84 36.25 21.42
C ASN A 79 -2.40 37.69 21.43
N ASP A 80 -1.49 38.67 21.37
CA ASP A 80 -1.84 40.10 21.48
C ASP A 80 -2.77 40.59 20.34
N ASP A 81 -2.65 40.01 19.15
CA ASP A 81 -3.49 40.37 18.01
C ASP A 81 -4.92 39.87 18.18
N VAL A 82 -5.07 38.65 18.73
CA VAL A 82 -6.38 38.08 19.10
C VAL A 82 -7.03 38.87 20.23
N LEU A 83 -6.26 39.22 21.27
CA LEU A 83 -6.77 40.04 22.39
C LEU A 83 -7.26 41.41 21.91
N ARG A 84 -6.51 42.06 21.00
CA ARG A 84 -6.92 43.34 20.38
C ARG A 84 -8.16 43.18 19.51
N GLY A 85 -8.22 42.13 18.68
CA GLY A 85 -9.36 41.85 17.80
C GLY A 85 -10.66 41.62 18.56
N LEU A 86 -10.61 40.90 19.68
CA LEU A 86 -11.75 40.58 20.54
C LEU A 86 -12.04 41.65 21.61
N ARG A 87 -11.22 42.72 21.69
CA ARG A 87 -11.31 43.77 22.72
C ARG A 87 -11.36 43.23 24.15
N VAL A 88 -10.59 42.18 24.42
CA VAL A 88 -10.51 41.56 25.75
C VAL A 88 -9.82 42.53 26.70
N THR A 89 -10.52 42.93 27.77
CA THR A 89 -9.94 43.84 28.76
C THR A 89 -8.92 43.12 29.64
N SER A 90 -7.96 43.86 30.20
CA SER A 90 -6.99 43.28 31.15
C SER A 90 -7.64 42.68 32.40
N ALA A 91 -8.83 43.14 32.79
CA ALA A 91 -9.59 42.56 33.89
C ALA A 91 -10.13 41.16 33.51
N GLN A 92 -10.77 41.04 32.34
CA GLN A 92 -11.28 39.75 31.86
C GLN A 92 -10.15 38.73 31.65
N LEU A 93 -9.00 39.15 31.13
CA LEU A 93 -7.86 38.26 30.98
C LEU A 93 -7.34 37.76 32.34
N ARG A 94 -7.25 38.64 33.35
CA ARG A 94 -6.85 38.24 34.71
C ARG A 94 -7.82 37.22 35.30
N ASP A 95 -9.12 37.42 35.15
CA ASP A 95 -10.13 36.48 35.67
C ASP A 95 -9.98 35.08 35.03
N ILE A 96 -9.73 35.03 33.72
CA ILE A 96 -9.47 33.78 33.00
C ILE A 96 -8.19 33.12 33.52
N VAL A 97 -7.10 33.89 33.64
CA VAL A 97 -5.81 33.38 34.15
C VAL A 97 -5.93 32.87 35.59
N GLU A 98 -6.62 33.57 36.48
CA GLU A 98 -6.81 33.13 37.86
C GLU A 98 -7.63 31.83 37.93
N ARG A 99 -8.70 31.73 37.15
CA ARG A 99 -9.55 30.54 37.07
C ARG A 99 -8.76 29.33 36.58
N GLU A 100 -8.10 29.47 35.44
CA GLU A 100 -7.29 28.39 34.86
C GLU A 100 -6.07 28.08 35.71
N GLY A 101 -5.52 29.06 36.43
CA GLY A 101 -4.40 28.87 37.36
C GLY A 101 -4.74 28.04 38.58
N ARG A 102 -5.94 28.21 39.17
CA ARG A 102 -6.40 27.34 40.26
C ARG A 102 -6.50 25.89 39.83
N GLU A 103 -7.02 25.64 38.63
CA GLU A 103 -7.12 24.29 38.07
C GLU A 103 -5.74 23.71 37.71
N LEU A 104 -4.84 24.54 37.17
CA LEU A 104 -3.46 24.13 36.91
C LEU A 104 -2.75 23.65 38.18
N VAL A 105 -2.81 24.44 39.25
CA VAL A 105 -2.21 24.11 40.56
C VAL A 105 -2.81 22.84 41.14
N ARG A 106 -4.13 22.66 41.02
CA ARG A 106 -4.81 21.43 41.46
C ARG A 106 -4.26 20.20 40.74
N ARG A 107 -4.09 20.25 39.42
CA ARG A 107 -3.57 19.13 38.62
C ARG A 107 -2.10 18.86 38.89
N GLU A 108 -1.29 19.90 39.05
CA GLU A 108 0.12 19.75 39.42
C GLU A 108 0.27 19.03 40.75
N ALA A 109 -0.51 19.43 41.75
CA ALA A 109 -0.53 18.77 43.05
C ALA A 109 -0.98 17.31 42.95
N ALA A 110 -2.02 17.03 42.16
CA ALA A 110 -2.54 15.69 41.96
C ALA A 110 -1.54 14.75 41.27
N TYR A 111 -0.87 15.20 40.21
CA TYR A 111 0.03 14.35 39.41
C TYR A 111 1.42 14.18 40.05
N ARG A 112 1.98 15.25 40.63
CA ARG A 112 3.33 15.17 41.22
C ARG A 112 3.35 14.60 42.63
N GLY A 113 2.21 14.59 43.34
CA GLY A 113 2.12 14.05 44.70
C GLY A 113 3.09 14.72 45.68
N GLY A 114 3.38 16.01 45.48
CA GLY A 114 4.35 16.78 46.27
C GLY A 114 5.81 16.74 45.78
N ARG A 115 6.13 16.00 44.71
CA ARG A 115 7.45 16.06 44.06
C ARG A 115 7.66 17.43 43.38
N PRO A 116 8.88 18.00 43.44
CA PRO A 116 9.19 19.21 42.68
C PRO A 116 9.17 18.93 41.16
N PRO A 117 8.88 19.94 40.32
CA PRO A 117 9.02 19.82 38.87
C PRO A 117 10.45 19.42 38.48
N VAL A 118 10.59 18.63 37.42
CA VAL A 118 11.92 18.27 36.89
C VAL A 118 12.65 19.51 36.35
N GLN A 119 13.94 19.62 36.64
CA GLN A 119 14.80 20.71 36.17
C GLN A 119 15.17 20.48 34.69
N VAL A 120 14.78 21.41 33.83
CA VAL A 120 14.96 21.33 32.37
C VAL A 120 16.08 22.23 31.84
N THR A 121 16.64 23.12 32.65
CA THR A 121 17.70 24.05 32.23
C THR A 121 18.94 23.30 31.73
N GLY A 122 19.40 23.62 30.53
CA GLY A 122 20.53 22.98 29.86
C GLY A 122 20.31 21.53 29.43
N ARG A 123 19.08 21.01 29.51
CA ARG A 123 18.71 19.63 29.15
C ARG A 123 18.12 19.55 27.74
N THR A 124 18.14 18.36 27.16
CA THR A 124 17.33 18.05 25.97
C THR A 124 15.95 17.61 26.44
N VAL A 125 14.91 18.36 26.08
CA VAL A 125 13.54 18.10 26.49
C VAL A 125 12.76 17.52 25.31
N ILE A 126 12.29 16.29 25.44
CA ILE A 126 11.37 15.66 24.49
C ILE A 126 9.95 15.87 25.01
N LEU A 127 9.20 16.75 24.35
CA LEU A 127 7.83 17.08 24.69
C LEU A 127 6.86 16.23 23.86
N VAL A 128 6.08 15.38 24.55
CA VAL A 128 5.24 14.34 23.95
C VAL A 128 3.76 14.62 24.16
N ASP A 129 2.95 14.47 23.12
CA ASP A 129 1.48 14.45 23.19
C ASP A 129 0.88 13.27 22.40
N ASP A 130 -0.41 12.99 22.56
CA ASP A 130 -1.09 11.93 21.80
C ASP A 130 -1.45 12.32 20.35
N GLY A 131 -1.31 13.59 20.00
CA GLY A 131 -1.32 14.09 18.63
C GLY A 131 -1.42 15.61 18.58
N LEU A 132 -1.23 16.20 17.40
CA LEU A 132 -1.44 17.64 17.17
C LEU A 132 -2.59 17.83 16.20
N ALA A 133 -3.64 18.53 16.63
CA ALA A 133 -4.67 19.03 15.71
C ALA A 133 -4.33 20.44 15.23
N THR A 134 -4.52 21.44 16.10
CA THR A 134 -4.20 22.85 15.82
C THR A 134 -2.87 23.29 16.42
N GLY A 135 -2.19 22.43 17.18
CA GLY A 135 -0.94 22.76 17.84
C GLY A 135 -1.02 23.70 19.05
N ALA A 136 -2.16 24.34 19.34
CA ALA A 136 -2.23 25.42 20.34
C ALA A 136 -1.69 25.06 21.75
N SER A 137 -2.01 23.86 22.26
CA SER A 137 -1.49 23.40 23.56
C SER A 137 0.03 23.18 23.53
N MET A 138 0.53 22.62 22.42
CA MET A 138 1.95 22.35 22.20
C MET A 138 2.74 23.66 22.05
N PHE A 139 2.21 24.63 21.31
CA PHE A 139 2.80 25.96 21.16
C PHE A 139 2.99 26.65 22.51
N ALA A 140 1.94 26.64 23.33
CA ALA A 140 2.00 27.17 24.69
C ALA A 140 3.05 26.47 25.56
N ALA A 141 3.18 25.15 25.42
CA ALA A 141 4.15 24.37 26.15
C ALA A 141 5.59 24.70 25.74
N VAL A 142 5.85 24.81 24.44
CA VAL A 142 7.16 25.21 23.88
C VAL A 142 7.56 26.60 24.37
N GLN A 143 6.65 27.58 24.31
CA GLN A 143 6.91 28.94 24.80
C GLN A 143 7.26 28.92 26.29
N ALA A 144 6.49 28.20 27.11
CA ALA A 144 6.76 28.09 28.54
C ALA A 144 8.09 27.38 28.86
N LEU A 145 8.50 26.41 28.03
CA LEU A 145 9.78 25.72 28.16
C LEU A 145 10.96 26.59 27.74
N ARG A 146 10.83 27.43 26.70
CA ARG A 146 11.93 28.27 26.20
C ARG A 146 12.52 29.17 27.29
N ASP A 147 11.71 29.88 28.08
CA ASP A 147 12.25 30.66 29.20
C ASP A 147 12.60 29.84 30.45
N ALA A 148 12.65 28.50 30.37
CA ALA A 148 13.34 27.65 31.34
C ALA A 148 14.76 27.25 30.85
N GLU A 149 15.15 27.77 29.68
CA GLU A 149 16.47 27.64 29.05
C GLU A 149 16.94 26.17 28.87
N PRO A 150 16.14 25.27 28.26
CA PRO A 150 16.63 23.97 27.84
C PRO A 150 17.69 24.13 26.74
N ALA A 151 18.58 23.13 26.62
CA ALA A 151 19.58 23.11 25.55
C ALA A 151 18.95 22.81 24.20
N HIS A 152 17.96 21.90 24.18
CA HIS A 152 17.18 21.54 22.99
C HIS A 152 15.74 21.19 23.37
N ILE A 153 14.79 21.53 22.50
CA ILE A 153 13.40 21.13 22.58
C ILE A 153 13.07 20.26 21.37
N VAL A 154 12.55 19.07 21.61
CA VAL A 154 12.10 18.12 20.60
C VAL A 154 10.61 17.90 20.80
N ILE A 155 9.80 18.11 19.77
CA ILE A 155 8.39 17.72 19.80
C ILE A 155 8.28 16.30 19.25
N ALA A 156 7.55 15.43 19.95
CA ALA A 156 7.32 14.07 19.49
C ALA A 156 5.84 13.71 19.62
N VAL A 157 5.19 13.41 18.48
CA VAL A 157 3.76 13.09 18.45
C VAL A 157 3.43 11.94 17.49
N PRO A 158 2.42 11.11 17.79
CA PRO A 158 2.01 10.03 16.90
C PRO A 158 1.40 10.49 15.58
N ALA A 159 0.54 11.51 15.63
CA ALA A 159 -0.18 11.98 14.45
C ALA A 159 -0.43 13.49 14.46
N ALA A 160 -0.24 14.14 13.31
CA ALA A 160 -0.47 15.56 13.12
C ALA A 160 -0.66 15.94 11.64
N PRO A 161 -1.34 17.05 11.29
CA PRO A 161 -1.29 17.61 9.95
C PRO A 161 0.14 18.02 9.58
N GLU A 162 0.53 17.82 8.32
CA GLU A 162 1.84 18.25 7.81
C GLU A 162 2.04 19.77 7.98
N SER A 163 0.99 20.57 7.75
CA SER A 163 1.03 22.02 7.93
C SER A 163 1.42 22.43 9.36
N THR A 164 0.85 21.74 10.36
CA THR A 164 1.14 22.02 11.76
C THR A 164 2.55 21.58 12.14
N CYS A 165 3.05 20.47 11.60
CA CYS A 165 4.43 20.05 11.84
C CYS A 165 5.43 21.09 11.33
N ARG A 166 5.23 21.60 10.11
CA ARG A 166 6.07 22.65 9.51
C ARG A 166 6.06 23.95 10.33
N GLU A 167 4.91 24.35 10.87
CA GLU A 167 4.84 25.52 11.76
C GLU A 167 5.71 25.35 13.02
N PHE A 168 5.89 24.12 13.50
CA PHE A 168 6.73 23.83 14.67
C PHE A 168 8.21 23.66 14.33
N GLU A 169 8.58 23.28 13.11
CA GLU A 169 10.00 23.15 12.70
C GLU A 169 10.77 24.47 12.87
N ASP A 170 10.12 25.62 12.71
CA ASP A 170 10.71 26.94 12.96
C ASP A 170 10.78 27.32 14.46
N LEU A 171 10.10 26.56 15.33
CA LEU A 171 9.92 26.87 16.75
C LEU A 171 10.68 25.95 17.70
N VAL A 172 11.16 24.79 17.24
CA VAL A 172 11.89 23.84 18.08
C VAL A 172 13.09 23.27 17.33
N ASP A 173 13.97 22.56 18.02
CA ASP A 173 15.17 21.99 17.40
C ASP A 173 14.84 20.81 16.48
N GLU A 174 13.79 20.05 16.81
CA GLU A 174 13.36 18.88 16.05
C GLU A 174 11.87 18.58 16.26
N VAL A 175 11.18 18.17 15.19
CA VAL A 175 9.80 17.67 15.22
C VAL A 175 9.78 16.24 14.70
N VAL A 176 9.37 15.30 15.57
CA VAL A 176 9.22 13.87 15.24
C VAL A 176 7.73 13.54 15.22
N CYS A 177 7.19 13.30 14.03
CA CYS A 177 5.80 12.90 13.84
C CYS A 177 5.74 11.51 13.19
N ALA A 178 5.09 10.53 13.83
CA ALA A 178 5.05 9.17 13.30
C ALA A 178 4.14 9.02 12.07
N SER A 179 3.08 9.83 11.95
CA SER A 179 2.14 9.77 10.83
C SER A 179 1.50 11.14 10.54
N MET A 180 1.44 11.53 9.27
CA MET A 180 0.79 12.79 8.83
C MET A 180 -0.38 12.50 7.86
N PRO A 181 -1.55 12.06 8.36
CA PRO A 181 -2.66 11.65 7.50
C PRO A 181 -3.27 12.85 6.75
N THR A 182 -3.73 12.61 5.52
CA THR A 182 -4.41 13.62 4.68
C THR A 182 -5.69 13.02 4.09
N PRO A 183 -6.89 13.56 4.38
CA PRO A 183 -7.15 14.72 5.25
C PRO A 183 -6.95 14.39 6.74
N PHE A 184 -6.40 15.34 7.51
CA PHE A 184 -6.39 15.24 8.96
C PHE A 184 -7.71 15.77 9.52
N LEU A 185 -8.52 14.89 10.13
CA LEU A 185 -9.82 15.28 10.71
C LEU A 185 -9.70 15.54 12.22
N ALA A 186 -9.18 14.59 12.98
CA ALA A 186 -9.00 14.70 14.42
C ALA A 186 -7.90 13.74 14.90
N VAL A 187 -7.29 14.05 16.06
CA VAL A 187 -6.29 13.17 16.69
C VAL A 187 -6.87 11.77 16.94
N GLY A 188 -8.13 11.68 17.42
CA GLY A 188 -8.77 10.41 17.77
C GLY A 188 -8.94 9.44 16.59
N GLU A 189 -9.09 9.93 15.35
CA GLU A 189 -9.20 9.11 14.14
C GLU A 189 -7.89 8.39 13.78
N SER A 190 -6.79 8.79 14.42
CA SER A 190 -5.52 8.09 14.29
C SER A 190 -5.43 6.85 15.18
N PHE A 191 -6.44 6.56 16.02
CA PHE A 191 -6.44 5.46 16.99
C PHE A 191 -7.72 4.61 16.91
N TRP A 192 -7.60 3.29 16.99
CA TRP A 192 -8.73 2.38 17.15
C TRP A 192 -9.37 2.49 18.55
N ASP A 193 -8.55 2.58 19.60
CA ASP A 193 -8.96 2.85 20.97
C ASP A 193 -8.41 4.21 21.44
N PHE A 194 -9.29 5.21 21.48
CA PHE A 194 -9.01 6.57 21.93
C PHE A 194 -9.77 6.96 23.20
N ARG A 195 -9.96 6.03 24.14
CA ARG A 195 -10.60 6.34 25.43
C ARG A 195 -9.90 7.46 26.18
N GLN A 196 -10.64 8.26 26.95
CA GLN A 196 -10.04 9.34 27.74
C GLN A 196 -9.11 8.80 28.82
N VAL A 197 -7.91 9.38 28.90
CA VAL A 197 -6.92 9.10 29.95
C VAL A 197 -7.40 9.72 31.27
N SER A 198 -7.43 8.90 32.32
CA SER A 198 -7.88 9.33 33.66
C SER A 198 -6.74 9.93 34.49
N ASP A 199 -7.07 10.71 35.51
CA ASP A 199 -6.07 11.25 36.44
C ASP A 199 -5.39 10.15 37.28
N GLU A 200 -6.04 9.00 37.44
CA GLU A 200 -5.45 7.80 38.08
C GLU A 200 -4.39 7.20 37.18
N GLU A 201 -4.70 7.00 35.90
CA GLU A 201 -3.78 6.45 34.91
C GLU A 201 -2.51 7.33 34.77
N VAL A 202 -2.67 8.66 34.76
CA VAL A 202 -1.52 9.59 34.80
C VAL A 202 -0.65 9.37 36.03
N ARG A 203 -1.26 9.23 37.23
CA ARG A 203 -0.53 9.00 38.47
C ARG A 203 0.19 7.65 38.48
N GLU A 204 -0.46 6.60 37.98
CA GLU A 204 0.14 5.26 37.84
C GLU A 204 1.36 5.29 36.91
N LEU A 205 1.26 5.97 35.76
CA LEU A 205 2.36 6.09 34.81
C LEU A 205 3.54 6.89 35.38
N LEU A 206 3.27 8.01 36.06
CA LEU A 206 4.31 8.83 36.71
C LEU A 206 4.96 8.18 37.93
N ALA A 207 4.35 7.13 38.48
CA ALA A 207 4.91 6.34 39.58
C ALA A 207 5.74 5.13 39.08
N LYS A 208 5.51 4.67 37.85
CA LYS A 208 6.27 3.59 37.23
C LYS A 208 7.66 4.10 36.81
N PRO A 209 8.75 3.46 37.27
CA PRO A 209 10.10 3.93 36.95
C PRO A 209 10.42 3.75 35.47
N THR A 210 10.96 4.81 34.84
CA THR A 210 11.51 4.80 33.48
C THR A 210 13.05 4.80 33.47
N THR A 211 13.67 4.84 34.66
CA THR A 211 15.13 4.81 34.87
C THR A 211 15.53 3.78 35.94
N GLY A 212 16.72 3.16 35.82
CA GLY A 212 17.32 2.27 36.83
C GLY A 212 17.61 0.81 36.41
N LEU A 213 18.41 0.10 37.22
CA LEU A 213 18.89 -1.29 37.00
C LEU A 213 17.77 -2.34 36.84
N ALA A 214 16.59 -2.08 37.41
CA ALA A 214 15.42 -2.96 37.28
C ALA A 214 14.82 -3.00 35.85
N LEU A 215 15.27 -2.10 34.97
CA LEU A 215 14.94 -2.09 33.55
C LEU A 215 15.97 -2.83 32.68
N ILE A 216 17.03 -3.38 33.26
CA ILE A 216 17.94 -4.31 32.57
C ILE A 216 17.23 -5.66 32.48
N LYS A 217 16.21 -5.72 31.63
CA LYS A 217 15.88 -6.97 30.96
C LYS A 217 16.98 -7.20 29.91
N PRO A 218 17.37 -8.45 29.61
CA PRO A 218 18.03 -8.69 28.32
C PRO A 218 17.16 -8.01 27.26
N ALA A 219 17.77 -7.23 26.36
CA ALA A 219 17.03 -6.56 25.30
C ALA A 219 16.11 -7.62 24.67
N ALA A 220 14.81 -7.37 24.68
CA ALA A 220 13.89 -8.25 23.96
C ALA A 220 14.41 -8.33 22.52
N PRO A 221 14.38 -9.53 21.90
CA PRO A 221 14.84 -9.66 20.53
C PRO A 221 14.09 -8.64 19.68
N THR A 222 14.83 -7.88 18.87
CA THR A 222 14.25 -6.93 17.93
C THR A 222 13.33 -7.67 16.96
N ALA A 223 12.40 -6.95 16.34
CA ALA A 223 11.55 -7.54 15.31
C ALA A 223 12.38 -8.20 14.19
N ALA A 224 13.50 -7.61 13.80
CA ALA A 224 14.41 -8.17 12.80
C ALA A 224 15.06 -9.48 13.28
N GLU A 225 15.54 -9.56 14.53
CA GLU A 225 16.08 -10.80 15.11
C GLU A 225 15.02 -11.89 15.21
N MET A 226 13.78 -11.53 15.59
CA MET A 226 12.66 -12.47 15.62
C MET A 226 12.33 -13.03 14.23
N ILE A 227 12.34 -12.19 13.20
CA ILE A 227 12.14 -12.62 11.81
C ILE A 227 13.33 -13.47 11.35
N ALA A 228 14.57 -13.07 11.62
CA ALA A 228 15.76 -13.80 11.23
C ALA A 228 15.81 -15.24 11.79
N ASP A 229 15.34 -15.45 13.03
CA ASP A 229 15.24 -16.78 13.69
C ASP A 229 14.27 -17.73 12.97
N VAL A 230 13.26 -17.19 12.28
CA VAL A 230 12.16 -17.98 11.69
C VAL A 230 12.07 -17.90 10.17
N ALA A 231 12.82 -16.99 9.56
CA ALA A 231 12.90 -16.82 8.12
C ALA A 231 13.50 -18.06 7.46
N VAL A 232 12.80 -18.59 6.47
CA VAL A 232 13.22 -19.73 5.66
C VAL A 232 13.99 -19.21 4.45
N ASP A 233 15.22 -19.68 4.25
CA ASP A 233 16.01 -19.25 3.10
C ASP A 233 15.31 -19.58 1.77
N ALA A 234 15.26 -18.60 0.87
CA ALA A 234 14.59 -18.69 -0.42
C ALA A 234 15.51 -18.06 -1.49
N PRO A 235 16.61 -18.73 -1.86
CA PRO A 235 17.55 -18.19 -2.83
C PRO A 235 16.82 -17.82 -4.13
N GLN A 236 17.16 -16.66 -4.72
CA GLN A 236 16.47 -16.10 -5.90
C GLN A 236 14.96 -15.84 -5.68
N GLY A 237 14.50 -15.78 -4.43
CA GLY A 237 13.07 -15.66 -4.10
C GLY A 237 12.28 -16.95 -4.26
N ILE A 238 12.95 -18.11 -4.36
CA ILE A 238 12.30 -19.41 -4.56
C ILE A 238 12.43 -20.24 -3.27
N PRO A 239 11.37 -20.36 -2.46
CA PRO A 239 11.41 -21.14 -1.22
C PRO A 239 11.47 -22.65 -1.50
N PRO A 240 11.94 -23.47 -0.54
CA PRO A 240 11.88 -24.92 -0.63
C PRO A 240 10.45 -25.42 -0.88
N ARG A 241 10.31 -26.50 -1.66
CA ARG A 241 8.99 -27.04 -2.05
C ARG A 241 8.16 -27.46 -0.85
N GLU A 242 8.79 -28.00 0.20
CA GLU A 242 8.11 -28.42 1.43
C GLU A 242 7.49 -27.22 2.17
N ILE A 243 8.09 -26.04 2.01
CA ILE A 243 7.63 -24.80 2.63
C ILE A 243 6.53 -24.18 1.79
N LEU A 244 6.67 -24.17 0.47
CA LEU A 244 5.59 -23.78 -0.44
C LEU A 244 4.34 -24.66 -0.24
N GLU A 245 4.51 -25.96 -0.02
CA GLU A 245 3.42 -26.89 0.28
C GLU A 245 2.69 -26.52 1.58
N GLN A 246 3.40 -26.10 2.63
CA GLN A 246 2.78 -25.69 3.89
C GLN A 246 1.98 -24.38 3.77
N VAL A 247 2.47 -23.44 2.95
CA VAL A 247 1.78 -22.17 2.70
C VAL A 247 0.57 -22.40 1.79
N ILE A 248 0.78 -23.07 0.66
CA ILE A 248 -0.20 -23.19 -0.43
C ILE A 248 -1.22 -24.31 -0.14
N GLY A 249 -0.75 -25.49 0.24
CA GLY A 249 -1.56 -26.69 0.45
C GLY A 249 -2.48 -27.00 -0.74
N ASP A 250 -3.75 -27.22 -0.44
CA ASP A 250 -4.79 -27.54 -1.43
C ASP A 250 -5.50 -26.30 -2.00
N ALA A 251 -4.91 -25.11 -1.87
CA ALA A 251 -5.50 -23.89 -2.39
C ALA A 251 -5.87 -23.99 -3.88
N ARG A 252 -7.09 -23.58 -4.21
CA ARG A 252 -7.59 -23.53 -5.57
C ARG A 252 -7.09 -22.31 -6.33
N VAL A 253 -6.91 -21.20 -5.62
CA VAL A 253 -6.42 -19.93 -6.18
C VAL A 253 -5.19 -19.47 -5.41
N VAL A 254 -4.07 -19.32 -6.11
CA VAL A 254 -2.82 -18.80 -5.53
C VAL A 254 -2.49 -17.49 -6.21
N LEU A 255 -2.57 -16.39 -5.48
CA LEU A 255 -2.23 -15.06 -5.96
C LEU A 255 -0.80 -14.73 -5.53
N ILE A 256 0.08 -14.50 -6.50
CA ILE A 256 1.48 -14.15 -6.27
C ILE A 256 1.70 -12.70 -6.72
N GLY A 257 1.87 -11.85 -5.71
CA GLY A 257 2.09 -10.42 -5.80
C GLY A 257 3.50 -10.05 -6.21
N GLU A 258 3.74 -8.78 -6.49
CA GLU A 258 5.08 -8.21 -6.53
C GLU A 258 5.04 -6.73 -6.14
N SER A 259 6.11 -6.21 -5.51
CA SER A 259 6.16 -4.81 -5.05
C SER A 259 6.68 -3.84 -6.10
N SER A 260 7.08 -4.33 -7.28
CA SER A 260 7.55 -3.52 -8.40
C SER A 260 7.42 -4.21 -9.77
N HIS A 261 6.62 -3.62 -10.68
CA HIS A 261 6.29 -4.25 -11.98
C HIS A 261 7.48 -4.57 -12.88
N GLY A 262 8.63 -3.94 -12.66
CA GLY A 262 9.83 -4.08 -13.49
C GLY A 262 11.03 -4.68 -12.78
N THR A 263 10.82 -5.62 -11.87
CA THR A 263 11.91 -6.33 -11.19
C THR A 263 12.07 -7.76 -11.70
N HIS A 264 13.28 -8.11 -12.11
CA HIS A 264 13.60 -9.40 -12.73
C HIS A 264 13.32 -10.58 -11.80
N GLU A 265 13.85 -10.53 -10.57
CA GLU A 265 13.76 -11.65 -9.62
C GLU A 265 12.30 -11.93 -9.20
N PHE A 266 11.41 -10.93 -9.23
CA PHE A 266 9.99 -11.13 -8.96
C PHE A 266 9.29 -11.92 -10.07
N TYR A 267 9.64 -11.68 -11.33
CA TYR A 267 9.10 -12.45 -12.44
C TYR A 267 9.68 -13.87 -12.45
N GLU A 268 10.97 -14.01 -12.16
CA GLU A 268 11.64 -15.31 -12.09
C GLU A 268 11.05 -16.18 -10.98
N ALA A 269 10.93 -15.65 -9.76
CA ALA A 269 10.31 -16.36 -8.63
C ALA A 269 8.86 -16.75 -8.93
N ARG A 270 8.05 -15.84 -9.52
CA ARG A 270 6.67 -16.14 -9.95
C ARG A 270 6.66 -17.26 -10.98
N ALA A 271 7.53 -17.21 -11.98
CA ALA A 271 7.63 -18.23 -13.02
C ALA A 271 7.98 -19.60 -12.42
N GLU A 272 9.03 -19.70 -11.61
CA GLU A 272 9.50 -20.97 -11.05
C GLU A 272 8.50 -21.60 -10.07
N ILE A 273 7.89 -20.79 -9.18
CA ILE A 273 6.82 -21.27 -8.29
C ILE A 273 5.64 -21.79 -9.13
N THR A 274 5.27 -21.07 -10.18
CA THR A 274 4.16 -21.45 -11.06
C THR A 274 4.46 -22.71 -11.86
N LYS A 275 5.70 -22.90 -12.35
CA LYS A 275 6.13 -24.14 -13.01
C LYS A 275 5.90 -25.35 -12.12
N TRP A 276 6.35 -25.28 -10.86
CA TRP A 276 6.11 -26.33 -9.88
C TRP A 276 4.61 -26.57 -9.60
N LEU A 277 3.82 -25.51 -9.46
CA LEU A 277 2.37 -25.62 -9.25
C LEU A 277 1.67 -26.33 -10.43
N ILE A 278 2.10 -26.06 -11.66
CA ILE A 278 1.58 -26.70 -12.87
C ILE A 278 2.01 -28.16 -12.94
N GLU A 279 3.30 -28.44 -12.74
CA GLU A 279 3.88 -29.79 -12.90
C GLU A 279 3.43 -30.76 -11.81
N GLU A 280 3.35 -30.31 -10.55
CA GLU A 280 3.20 -31.20 -9.38
C GLU A 280 1.87 -31.01 -8.64
N LYS A 281 1.22 -29.85 -8.77
CA LYS A 281 0.02 -29.50 -7.99
C LYS A 281 -1.26 -29.39 -8.83
N GLY A 282 -1.17 -29.67 -10.14
CA GLY A 282 -2.32 -29.73 -11.03
C GLY A 282 -2.93 -28.36 -11.37
N PHE A 283 -2.16 -27.28 -11.22
CA PHE A 283 -2.61 -25.97 -11.70
C PHE A 283 -2.68 -25.96 -13.23
N CYS A 284 -3.77 -25.43 -13.77
CA CYS A 284 -4.05 -25.48 -15.21
C CYS A 284 -4.20 -24.10 -15.84
N ALA A 285 -3.98 -23.02 -15.09
CA ALA A 285 -3.98 -21.68 -15.66
C ALA A 285 -3.11 -20.71 -14.86
N VAL A 286 -2.56 -19.75 -15.60
CA VAL A 286 -1.97 -18.51 -15.08
C VAL A 286 -2.84 -17.35 -15.55
N ALA A 287 -3.36 -16.56 -14.62
CA ALA A 287 -4.16 -15.38 -14.90
C ALA A 287 -3.39 -14.13 -14.47
N ALA A 288 -2.95 -13.32 -15.43
CA ALA A 288 -2.11 -12.16 -15.19
C ALA A 288 -2.92 -10.85 -15.16
N GLU A 289 -2.42 -9.84 -14.45
CA GLU A 289 -2.82 -8.43 -14.53
C GLU A 289 -2.45 -7.85 -15.92
N ALA A 290 -3.06 -8.43 -16.93
CA ALA A 290 -2.74 -8.27 -18.34
C ALA A 290 -4.04 -8.09 -19.11
N ASP A 291 -3.94 -7.35 -20.21
CA ASP A 291 -5.04 -7.14 -21.15
C ASP A 291 -5.54 -8.49 -21.69
N TRP A 292 -6.86 -8.73 -21.60
CA TRP A 292 -7.49 -9.98 -22.02
C TRP A 292 -7.13 -10.45 -23.45
N PRO A 293 -7.26 -9.62 -24.51
CA PRO A 293 -6.98 -10.05 -25.88
C PRO A 293 -5.48 -10.36 -26.12
N ASP A 294 -4.58 -9.64 -25.46
CA ASP A 294 -3.13 -9.83 -25.64
C ASP A 294 -2.66 -11.13 -24.98
N ALA A 295 -3.14 -11.37 -23.76
CA ALA A 295 -2.93 -12.63 -23.08
C ALA A 295 -3.58 -13.80 -23.84
N TYR A 296 -4.72 -13.58 -24.52
CA TYR A 296 -5.33 -14.62 -25.35
C TYR A 296 -4.45 -15.02 -26.53
N ARG A 297 -3.82 -14.07 -27.23
CA ARG A 297 -2.84 -14.39 -28.28
C ARG A 297 -1.69 -15.25 -27.76
N LEU A 298 -1.15 -14.93 -26.58
CA LEU A 298 -0.16 -15.76 -25.90
C LEU A 298 -0.71 -17.14 -25.55
N ASN A 299 -1.95 -17.22 -25.06
CA ASN A 299 -2.60 -18.49 -24.75
C ASN A 299 -2.67 -19.43 -25.95
N ARG A 300 -3.04 -18.87 -27.11
CA ARG A 300 -3.11 -19.62 -28.36
C ARG A 300 -1.75 -20.17 -28.76
N TYR A 301 -0.67 -19.41 -28.55
CA TYR A 301 0.69 -19.89 -28.76
C TYR A 301 1.01 -21.07 -27.83
N VAL A 302 0.85 -20.90 -26.51
CA VAL A 302 1.25 -21.94 -25.54
C VAL A 302 0.41 -23.23 -25.67
N ARG A 303 -0.86 -23.13 -26.09
CA ARG A 303 -1.74 -24.29 -26.36
C ARG A 303 -1.57 -24.86 -27.78
N GLY A 304 -1.01 -24.09 -28.71
CA GLY A 304 -0.77 -24.51 -30.09
C GLY A 304 -1.95 -24.36 -31.03
N LEU A 305 -2.82 -23.42 -30.71
CA LEU A 305 -4.01 -23.07 -31.46
C LEU A 305 -3.80 -21.81 -32.32
N GLY A 306 -2.64 -21.16 -32.22
CA GLY A 306 -2.28 -19.91 -32.90
C GLY A 306 -1.45 -20.08 -34.17
N LYS A 307 -1.19 -18.94 -34.83
CA LYS A 307 -0.28 -18.84 -35.99
C LYS A 307 1.14 -18.44 -35.61
N ASP A 308 1.31 -17.85 -34.42
CA ASP A 308 2.63 -17.44 -33.93
C ASP A 308 3.49 -18.70 -33.68
N THR A 309 4.74 -18.62 -34.10
CA THR A 309 5.70 -19.74 -34.02
C THR A 309 6.76 -19.55 -32.94
N THR A 310 6.84 -18.36 -32.34
CA THR A 310 7.77 -18.02 -31.26
C THR A 310 7.05 -17.27 -30.14
N ALA A 311 7.56 -17.37 -28.90
CA ALA A 311 7.03 -16.62 -27.77
C ALA A 311 7.10 -15.10 -27.99
N GLU A 312 8.17 -14.59 -28.60
CA GLU A 312 8.31 -13.15 -28.88
C GLU A 312 7.22 -12.65 -29.85
N ALA A 313 6.87 -13.44 -30.87
CA ALA A 313 5.76 -13.11 -31.78
C ALA A 313 4.41 -13.17 -31.06
N ALA A 314 4.21 -14.14 -30.17
CA ALA A 314 2.98 -14.25 -29.40
C ALA A 314 2.82 -13.09 -28.39
N LEU A 315 3.93 -12.67 -27.77
CA LEU A 315 4.01 -11.49 -26.91
C LEU A 315 3.90 -10.19 -27.71
N SER A 316 3.97 -10.23 -29.05
CA SER A 316 3.87 -9.05 -29.92
C SER A 316 2.56 -8.25 -29.72
N GLY A 317 1.53 -8.84 -29.11
CA GLY A 317 0.27 -8.16 -28.82
C GLY A 317 0.37 -7.07 -27.74
N PHE A 318 1.25 -7.19 -26.75
CA PHE A 318 1.33 -6.29 -25.59
C PHE A 318 1.94 -4.91 -25.91
N GLU A 319 1.35 -4.15 -26.83
CA GLU A 319 1.89 -2.88 -27.35
C GLU A 319 1.51 -1.66 -26.51
N ARG A 320 0.43 -1.76 -25.73
CA ARG A 320 -0.06 -0.66 -24.89
C ARG A 320 0.91 -0.37 -23.76
N PHE A 321 1.03 0.90 -23.38
CA PHE A 321 1.84 1.31 -22.25
C PHE A 321 1.41 0.61 -20.93
N PRO A 322 2.36 0.08 -20.14
CA PRO A 322 3.76 -0.15 -20.51
C PRO A 322 3.94 -1.39 -21.40
N ALA A 323 4.67 -1.27 -22.50
CA ALA A 323 4.91 -2.41 -23.39
C ALA A 323 5.74 -3.52 -22.70
N TRP A 324 6.66 -3.14 -21.79
CA TRP A 324 7.66 -4.05 -21.23
C TRP A 324 7.16 -4.96 -20.09
N MET A 325 5.99 -4.69 -19.50
CA MET A 325 5.52 -5.39 -18.29
C MET A 325 5.35 -6.90 -18.55
N TRP A 326 4.74 -7.27 -19.67
CA TRP A 326 4.60 -8.67 -20.09
C TRP A 326 5.50 -9.03 -21.28
N ARG A 327 6.07 -8.04 -22.00
CA ARG A 327 7.08 -8.24 -23.05
C ARG A 327 8.50 -8.16 -22.49
N ASN A 328 8.88 -9.18 -21.75
CA ASN A 328 10.21 -9.27 -21.17
C ASN A 328 10.80 -10.67 -21.37
N THR A 329 12.09 -10.79 -21.08
CA THR A 329 12.83 -12.05 -21.25
C THR A 329 12.26 -13.18 -20.39
N VAL A 330 11.83 -12.90 -19.16
CA VAL A 330 11.28 -13.91 -18.25
C VAL A 330 9.94 -14.44 -18.74
N CYS A 331 9.03 -13.56 -19.18
CA CYS A 331 7.74 -13.96 -19.75
C CYS A 331 7.90 -14.74 -21.07
N ARG A 332 8.86 -14.37 -21.91
CA ARG A 332 9.21 -15.15 -23.12
C ARG A 332 9.63 -16.57 -22.75
N ASP A 333 10.58 -16.69 -21.82
CA ASP A 333 11.14 -17.98 -21.42
C ASP A 333 10.09 -18.85 -20.71
N PHE A 334 9.21 -18.24 -19.90
CA PHE A 334 8.07 -18.92 -19.30
C PHE A 334 7.06 -19.41 -20.35
N ALA A 335 6.75 -18.60 -21.37
CA ALA A 335 5.83 -19.00 -22.44
C ALA A 335 6.39 -20.16 -23.29
N ASP A 336 7.68 -20.13 -23.61
CA ASP A 336 8.34 -21.23 -24.32
C ASP A 336 8.35 -22.52 -23.48
N TRP A 337 8.63 -22.41 -22.18
CA TRP A 337 8.53 -23.54 -21.25
C TRP A 337 7.08 -24.08 -21.20
N LEU A 338 6.08 -23.21 -21.06
CA LEU A 338 4.67 -23.61 -20.95
C LEU A 338 4.20 -24.29 -22.24
N ARG A 339 4.64 -23.78 -23.40
CA ARG A 339 4.43 -24.41 -24.70
C ARG A 339 5.01 -25.81 -24.76
N ALA A 340 6.27 -25.99 -24.34
CA ALA A 340 6.92 -27.29 -24.32
C ALA A 340 6.25 -28.26 -23.33
N TYR A 341 5.84 -27.78 -22.15
CA TYR A 341 5.06 -28.55 -21.18
C TYR A 341 3.74 -29.04 -21.79
N ASN A 342 2.98 -28.14 -22.42
CA ASN A 342 1.68 -28.45 -23.02
C ASN A 342 1.72 -29.43 -24.19
N GLN A 343 2.87 -29.64 -24.83
CA GLN A 343 3.04 -30.65 -25.88
C GLN A 343 3.09 -32.08 -25.33
N ARG A 344 3.49 -32.23 -24.05
CA ARG A 344 3.63 -33.53 -23.38
C ARG A 344 2.58 -33.76 -22.27
N ALA A 345 1.95 -32.69 -21.78
CA ALA A 345 1.04 -32.77 -20.65
C ALA A 345 -0.32 -33.38 -21.04
N PRO A 346 -0.91 -34.22 -20.19
CA PRO A 346 -2.25 -34.78 -20.43
C PRO A 346 -3.34 -33.71 -20.36
N ARG A 347 -3.14 -32.70 -19.49
CA ARG A 347 -3.98 -31.51 -19.37
C ARG A 347 -3.11 -30.28 -19.63
N GLN A 348 -3.46 -29.52 -20.68
CA GLN A 348 -2.74 -28.29 -20.99
C GLN A 348 -3.07 -27.20 -19.97
N ALA A 349 -2.06 -26.39 -19.64
CA ALA A 349 -2.21 -25.18 -18.86
C ALA A 349 -2.22 -23.94 -19.77
N GLY A 350 -3.08 -22.97 -19.46
CA GLY A 350 -3.22 -21.74 -20.25
C GLY A 350 -2.67 -20.49 -19.58
N PHE A 351 -2.52 -19.42 -20.36
CA PHE A 351 -2.17 -18.07 -19.89
C PHE A 351 -3.31 -17.10 -20.23
N TYR A 352 -3.80 -16.33 -19.26
CA TYR A 352 -5.01 -15.54 -19.39
C TYR A 352 -4.78 -14.12 -18.85
N GLY A 353 -5.52 -13.15 -19.39
CA GLY A 353 -5.56 -11.79 -18.85
C GLY A 353 -6.66 -11.66 -17.81
N LEU A 354 -6.63 -10.58 -17.04
CA LEU A 354 -7.69 -10.22 -16.09
C LEU A 354 -8.09 -8.74 -16.22
N ASP A 355 -7.27 -7.92 -16.87
CA ASP A 355 -7.37 -6.47 -16.81
C ASP A 355 -8.30 -5.90 -17.90
N LEU A 356 -8.72 -4.65 -17.73
CA LEU A 356 -9.78 -4.01 -18.53
C LEU A 356 -9.32 -2.87 -19.44
N TYR A 357 -8.02 -2.61 -19.54
CA TYR A 357 -7.54 -1.45 -20.31
C TYR A 357 -7.69 -1.61 -21.85
N SER A 358 -7.91 -2.82 -22.35
CA SER A 358 -7.94 -3.14 -23.78
C SER A 358 -9.27 -2.79 -24.49
N LEU A 359 -9.81 -1.59 -24.26
CA LEU A 359 -11.16 -1.21 -24.73
C LEU A 359 -11.38 -1.45 -26.22
N HIS A 360 -10.64 -0.81 -27.13
CA HIS A 360 -10.91 -0.96 -28.57
C HIS A 360 -10.41 -2.30 -29.11
N ARG A 361 -9.29 -2.81 -28.60
CA ARG A 361 -8.81 -4.15 -28.99
C ARG A 361 -9.85 -5.23 -28.67
N SER A 362 -10.49 -5.17 -27.52
CA SER A 362 -11.59 -6.08 -27.16
C SER A 362 -12.82 -5.92 -28.07
N MET A 363 -13.14 -4.70 -28.53
CA MET A 363 -14.20 -4.52 -29.55
C MET A 363 -13.84 -5.21 -30.87
N HIS A 364 -12.60 -5.08 -31.32
CA HIS A 364 -12.12 -5.73 -32.54
C HIS A 364 -12.20 -7.26 -32.43
N GLU A 365 -11.81 -7.85 -31.30
CA GLU A 365 -11.92 -9.30 -31.09
C GLU A 365 -13.37 -9.79 -31.12
N VAL A 366 -14.32 -9.04 -30.53
CA VAL A 366 -15.76 -9.37 -30.61
C VAL A 366 -16.24 -9.33 -32.06
N ILE A 367 -15.89 -8.29 -32.81
CA ILE A 367 -16.27 -8.17 -34.23
C ILE A 367 -15.65 -9.30 -35.04
N SER A 368 -14.37 -9.60 -34.85
CA SER A 368 -13.66 -10.63 -35.60
C SER A 368 -14.22 -12.03 -35.33
N TYR A 369 -14.59 -12.32 -34.08
CA TYR A 369 -15.30 -13.55 -33.75
C TYR A 369 -16.63 -13.62 -34.51
N LEU A 370 -17.46 -12.57 -34.41
CA LEU A 370 -18.77 -12.54 -35.07
C LEU A 370 -18.66 -12.62 -36.59
N ASP A 371 -17.64 -12.07 -37.23
CA ASP A 371 -17.47 -12.21 -38.68
C ASP A 371 -17.35 -13.67 -39.13
N THR A 372 -16.84 -14.54 -38.25
CA THR A 372 -16.72 -15.97 -38.54
C THR A 372 -18.01 -16.75 -38.29
N VAL A 373 -18.78 -16.40 -37.24
CA VAL A 373 -19.94 -17.19 -36.80
C VAL A 373 -21.30 -16.59 -37.16
N ASP A 374 -21.43 -15.28 -37.26
CA ASP A 374 -22.65 -14.54 -37.62
C ASP A 374 -22.30 -13.13 -38.17
N SER A 375 -22.11 -13.05 -39.47
CA SER A 375 -21.75 -11.79 -40.16
C SER A 375 -22.81 -10.70 -40.02
N ALA A 376 -24.09 -11.07 -39.82
CA ALA A 376 -25.15 -10.09 -39.58
C ALA A 376 -25.05 -9.50 -38.17
N ALA A 377 -24.72 -10.31 -37.15
CA ALA A 377 -24.39 -9.82 -35.81
C ALA A 377 -23.11 -8.98 -35.83
N ALA A 378 -22.10 -9.35 -36.61
CA ALA A 378 -20.87 -8.58 -36.77
C ALA A 378 -21.14 -7.17 -37.34
N ALA A 379 -22.04 -7.06 -38.33
CA ALA A 379 -22.46 -5.77 -38.87
C ALA A 379 -23.15 -4.88 -37.80
N ARG A 380 -24.01 -5.47 -36.96
CA ARG A 380 -24.63 -4.74 -35.83
C ARG A 380 -23.62 -4.33 -34.77
N ALA A 381 -22.65 -5.20 -34.46
CA ALA A 381 -21.58 -4.91 -33.51
C ALA A 381 -20.74 -3.70 -33.95
N ARG A 382 -20.35 -3.63 -35.23
CA ARG A 382 -19.66 -2.46 -35.81
C ARG A 382 -20.45 -1.16 -35.63
N VAL A 383 -21.76 -1.19 -35.90
CA VAL A 383 -22.62 -0.01 -35.72
C VAL A 383 -22.70 0.42 -34.25
N ARG A 384 -22.76 -0.53 -33.31
CA ARG A 384 -22.77 -0.22 -31.87
C ARG A 384 -21.42 0.36 -31.41
N TYR A 385 -20.31 -0.27 -31.80
CA TYR A 385 -18.98 0.16 -31.38
C TYR A 385 -18.48 1.43 -32.08
N ALA A 386 -19.06 1.82 -33.22
CA ALA A 386 -18.79 3.11 -33.85
C ALA A 386 -19.07 4.32 -32.94
N CYS A 387 -19.81 4.15 -31.84
CA CYS A 387 -19.96 5.18 -30.80
C CYS A 387 -18.61 5.59 -30.16
N PHE A 388 -17.66 4.66 -30.09
CA PHE A 388 -16.32 4.89 -29.55
C PHE A 388 -15.35 5.48 -30.59
N ASP A 389 -15.72 5.51 -31.87
CA ASP A 389 -14.89 6.06 -32.96
C ASP A 389 -14.90 7.59 -32.93
N HIS A 390 -13.99 8.15 -32.13
CA HIS A 390 -13.69 9.57 -32.08
C HIS A 390 -12.19 9.78 -32.31
N PRO A 391 -11.76 10.95 -32.86
CA PRO A 391 -10.47 11.11 -33.54
C PRO A 391 -9.21 11.09 -32.66
N ALA A 392 -9.22 10.41 -31.51
CA ALA A 392 -8.09 10.32 -30.58
C ALA A 392 -7.30 9.01 -30.65
N GLY A 393 -7.60 8.09 -31.57
CA GLY A 393 -6.90 6.79 -31.68
C GLY A 393 -7.37 5.76 -30.64
N ASP A 394 -6.62 4.65 -30.51
CA ASP A 394 -6.85 3.52 -29.59
C ASP A 394 -6.65 3.87 -28.10
N ASP A 395 -7.03 5.07 -27.69
CA ASP A 395 -6.83 5.59 -26.33
C ASP A 395 -8.16 5.69 -25.57
N GLY A 396 -8.42 4.68 -24.73
CA GLY A 396 -9.56 4.67 -23.81
C GLY A 396 -9.56 5.86 -22.83
N GLN A 397 -8.40 6.44 -22.49
CA GLN A 397 -8.35 7.63 -21.63
C GLN A 397 -8.89 8.87 -22.35
N ALA A 398 -8.62 9.02 -23.64
CA ALA A 398 -9.18 10.10 -24.45
C ALA A 398 -10.71 10.00 -24.58
N TYR A 399 -11.26 8.77 -24.66
CA TYR A 399 -12.71 8.55 -24.53
C TYR A 399 -13.21 9.01 -23.15
N GLY A 400 -12.58 8.50 -22.07
CA GLY A 400 -12.95 8.81 -20.69
C GLY A 400 -12.98 10.30 -20.39
N TYR A 401 -11.97 11.04 -20.86
CA TYR A 401 -11.86 12.49 -20.69
C TYR A 401 -13.05 13.20 -21.33
N LYS A 402 -13.36 12.90 -22.59
CA LYS A 402 -14.50 13.52 -23.30
C LYS A 402 -15.85 13.16 -22.65
N ALA A 403 -16.02 11.91 -22.25
CA ALA A 403 -17.26 11.43 -21.62
C ALA A 403 -17.51 12.06 -20.25
N ALA A 404 -16.47 12.23 -19.43
CA ALA A 404 -16.58 12.80 -18.09
C ALA A 404 -16.95 14.29 -18.08
N PHE A 405 -16.45 15.07 -19.06
CA PHE A 405 -16.73 16.50 -19.18
C PHE A 405 -17.93 16.83 -20.09
N GLY A 406 -18.75 15.83 -20.44
CA GLY A 406 -19.96 16.01 -21.25
C GLY A 406 -19.71 16.40 -22.71
N ALA A 407 -18.48 16.19 -23.20
CA ALA A 407 -18.03 16.57 -24.54
C ALA A 407 -18.10 15.41 -25.56
N GLY A 408 -18.76 14.29 -25.21
CA GLY A 408 -18.90 13.11 -26.06
C GLY A 408 -20.11 12.23 -25.67
N PRO A 409 -20.52 11.28 -26.54
CA PRO A 409 -21.62 10.36 -26.27
C PRO A 409 -21.26 9.38 -25.15
N LYS A 410 -22.27 8.97 -24.37
CA LYS A 410 -22.14 7.85 -23.43
C LYS A 410 -22.43 6.56 -24.19
N CYS A 411 -21.42 5.75 -24.41
CA CYS A 411 -21.53 4.51 -25.20
C CYS A 411 -21.95 3.29 -24.36
N GLU A 412 -22.27 3.49 -23.08
CA GLU A 412 -22.74 2.47 -22.13
C GLU A 412 -23.86 1.60 -22.70
N ARG A 413 -24.90 2.21 -23.29
CA ARG A 413 -26.03 1.48 -23.86
C ARG A 413 -25.59 0.54 -24.97
N GLN A 414 -24.72 1.00 -25.86
CA GLN A 414 -24.20 0.24 -26.99
C GLN A 414 -23.35 -0.95 -26.51
N ALA A 415 -22.49 -0.74 -25.50
CA ALA A 415 -21.68 -1.80 -24.92
C ALA A 415 -22.55 -2.88 -24.24
N ILE A 416 -23.55 -2.47 -23.44
CA ILE A 416 -24.49 -3.39 -22.79
C ILE A 416 -25.32 -4.17 -23.81
N GLU A 417 -25.88 -3.50 -24.82
CA GLU A 417 -26.68 -4.16 -25.86
C GLU A 417 -25.84 -5.21 -26.62
N GLN A 418 -24.58 -4.90 -26.90
CA GLN A 418 -23.68 -5.84 -27.56
C GLN A 418 -23.38 -7.08 -26.71
N LEU A 419 -23.07 -6.90 -25.43
CA LEU A 419 -22.86 -8.00 -24.50
C LEU A 419 -24.11 -8.88 -24.37
N VAL A 420 -25.28 -8.27 -24.20
CA VAL A 420 -26.56 -8.99 -24.06
C VAL A 420 -26.90 -9.79 -25.30
N GLU A 421 -26.68 -9.25 -26.50
CA GLU A 421 -26.91 -9.98 -27.75
C GLU A 421 -25.98 -11.19 -27.89
N LEU A 422 -24.68 -11.02 -27.61
CA LEU A 422 -23.70 -12.11 -27.65
C LEU A 422 -24.05 -13.23 -26.66
N GLN A 423 -24.52 -12.89 -25.47
CA GLN A 423 -24.98 -13.86 -24.47
C GLN A 423 -26.28 -14.57 -24.87
N ARG A 424 -27.25 -13.85 -25.46
CA ARG A 424 -28.52 -14.45 -25.91
C ARG A 424 -28.34 -15.48 -27.03
N ASN A 425 -27.42 -15.21 -27.94
CA ASN A 425 -27.15 -16.09 -29.08
C ASN A 425 -26.09 -17.17 -28.78
N ALA A 426 -25.57 -17.23 -27.55
CA ALA A 426 -24.50 -18.14 -27.14
C ALA A 426 -24.77 -19.60 -27.52
N LEU A 427 -25.99 -20.11 -27.28
CA LEU A 427 -26.36 -21.48 -27.60
C LEU A 427 -26.36 -21.76 -29.10
N ASP A 428 -26.72 -20.77 -29.92
CA ASP A 428 -26.73 -20.93 -31.38
C ASP A 428 -25.31 -20.92 -31.94
N TYR A 429 -24.42 -20.10 -31.38
CA TYR A 429 -23.00 -20.08 -31.76
C TYR A 429 -22.25 -21.36 -31.33
N LEU A 430 -22.60 -21.94 -30.18
CA LEU A 430 -22.01 -23.21 -29.70
C LEU A 430 -22.31 -24.41 -30.60
N ARG A 431 -23.45 -24.39 -31.31
CA ARG A 431 -23.85 -25.48 -32.20
C ARG A 431 -22.96 -25.61 -33.44
N ALA A 432 -22.05 -24.65 -33.67
CA ALA A 432 -21.26 -24.57 -34.87
C ALA A 432 -20.08 -25.55 -34.93
N ASP A 433 -19.32 -25.84 -33.85
CA ASP A 433 -18.05 -26.62 -33.98
C ASP A 433 -17.46 -27.26 -32.68
N GLY A 434 -18.28 -27.61 -31.68
CA GLY A 434 -17.81 -28.40 -30.51
C GLY A 434 -16.95 -27.61 -29.50
N LEU A 435 -16.00 -28.28 -28.81
CA LEU A 435 -15.22 -27.71 -27.68
C LEU A 435 -14.40 -26.46 -28.04
N LEU A 436 -13.83 -26.40 -29.25
CA LEU A 436 -13.10 -25.21 -29.72
C LEU A 436 -14.04 -24.02 -29.90
N ALA A 437 -15.29 -24.24 -30.32
CA ALA A 437 -16.29 -23.19 -30.44
C ALA A 437 -16.73 -22.64 -29.07
N GLU A 438 -16.67 -23.46 -28.01
CA GLU A 438 -16.95 -23.03 -26.63
C GLU A 438 -15.85 -22.10 -26.09
N ASP A 439 -14.58 -22.46 -26.29
CA ASP A 439 -13.44 -21.60 -25.95
C ASP A 439 -13.56 -20.25 -26.69
N GLU A 440 -13.68 -20.24 -28.02
CA GLU A 440 -13.77 -19.00 -28.81
C GLU A 440 -14.95 -18.11 -28.39
N LEU A 441 -16.12 -18.71 -28.11
CA LEU A 441 -17.26 -17.96 -27.60
C LEU A 441 -16.99 -17.36 -26.22
N PHE A 442 -16.38 -18.12 -25.31
CA PHE A 442 -16.00 -17.62 -23.99
C PHE A 442 -15.06 -16.42 -24.11
N TYR A 443 -14.04 -16.49 -24.98
CA TYR A 443 -13.13 -15.38 -25.22
C TYR A 443 -13.83 -14.14 -25.80
N ALA A 444 -14.77 -14.32 -26.73
CA ALA A 444 -15.57 -13.22 -27.26
C ALA A 444 -16.47 -12.59 -26.18
N GLN A 445 -17.07 -13.41 -25.31
CA GLN A 445 -17.90 -12.94 -24.20
C GLN A 445 -17.09 -12.14 -23.17
N GLN A 446 -15.90 -12.61 -22.81
CA GLN A 446 -15.03 -11.86 -21.90
C GLN A 446 -14.55 -10.55 -22.53
N ASN A 447 -14.22 -10.51 -23.83
CA ASN A 447 -13.93 -9.25 -24.52
C ASN A 447 -15.13 -8.29 -24.49
N ALA A 448 -16.36 -8.77 -24.73
CA ALA A 448 -17.56 -7.93 -24.65
C ALA A 448 -17.82 -7.40 -23.22
N GLN A 449 -17.52 -8.21 -22.19
CA GLN A 449 -17.57 -7.81 -20.78
C GLN A 449 -16.52 -6.74 -20.48
N THR A 450 -15.27 -6.94 -20.92
CA THR A 450 -14.19 -5.93 -20.82
C THR A 450 -14.61 -4.61 -21.46
N VAL A 451 -15.22 -4.62 -22.64
CA VAL A 451 -15.72 -3.38 -23.27
C VAL A 451 -16.75 -2.66 -22.39
N ARG A 452 -17.69 -3.40 -21.80
CA ARG A 452 -18.72 -2.84 -20.91
C ARG A 452 -18.11 -2.25 -19.64
N ASP A 453 -17.14 -2.94 -19.03
CA ASP A 453 -16.51 -2.50 -17.78
C ASP A 453 -15.54 -1.34 -18.01
N ALA A 454 -14.77 -1.39 -19.10
CA ALA A 454 -13.86 -0.35 -19.53
C ALA A 454 -14.58 0.96 -19.85
N GLU A 455 -15.77 0.91 -20.48
CA GLU A 455 -16.61 2.09 -20.72
C GLU A 455 -16.90 2.84 -19.40
N VAL A 456 -17.32 2.11 -18.37
CA VAL A 456 -17.65 2.68 -17.05
C VAL A 456 -16.37 3.18 -16.37
N TYR A 457 -15.30 2.37 -16.40
CA TYR A 457 -14.02 2.70 -15.80
C TYR A 457 -13.44 4.02 -16.33
N TYR A 458 -13.30 4.16 -17.65
CA TYR A 458 -12.68 5.35 -18.25
C TYR A 458 -13.51 6.61 -18.01
N ARG A 459 -14.84 6.50 -17.97
CA ARG A 459 -15.72 7.60 -17.61
C ARG A 459 -15.58 7.99 -16.13
N SER A 460 -15.40 7.02 -15.23
CA SER A 460 -15.24 7.25 -13.79
C SER A 460 -13.85 7.74 -13.40
N MET A 461 -12.81 7.50 -14.21
CA MET A 461 -11.42 7.89 -13.97
C MET A 461 -11.26 9.39 -13.63
N PHE A 462 -12.10 10.26 -14.22
CA PHE A 462 -12.05 11.72 -14.02
C PHE A 462 -13.00 12.22 -12.92
N SER A 463 -13.74 11.33 -12.26
CA SER A 463 -14.71 11.66 -11.21
C SER A 463 -14.27 11.27 -9.78
N GLY A 464 -13.24 10.43 -9.64
CA GLY A 464 -12.63 10.09 -8.34
C GLY A 464 -11.79 8.80 -8.35
N ARG A 465 -10.60 8.83 -7.72
CA ARG A 465 -9.58 7.76 -7.73
C ARG A 465 -10.04 6.41 -7.13
N VAL A 466 -10.82 6.45 -6.04
CA VAL A 466 -11.31 5.23 -5.35
C VAL A 466 -12.34 4.48 -6.20
N SER A 467 -13.18 5.21 -6.94
CA SER A 467 -14.23 4.61 -7.77
C SER A 467 -13.65 3.81 -8.93
N SER A 468 -12.64 4.35 -9.63
CA SER A 468 -11.98 3.66 -10.74
C SER A 468 -11.13 2.47 -10.28
N TRP A 469 -10.44 2.58 -9.14
CA TRP A 469 -9.69 1.46 -8.55
C TRP A 469 -10.60 0.26 -8.27
N ASN A 470 -11.71 0.51 -7.56
CA ASN A 470 -12.66 -0.54 -7.20
C ASN A 470 -13.34 -1.18 -8.42
N LEU A 471 -13.56 -0.43 -9.50
CA LEU A 471 -14.07 -0.99 -10.75
C LEU A 471 -13.08 -1.97 -11.37
N ARG A 472 -11.77 -1.67 -11.30
CA ARG A 472 -10.71 -2.51 -11.86
C ARG A 472 -10.55 -3.83 -11.13
N ASP A 473 -10.42 -3.80 -9.81
CA ASP A 473 -10.31 -5.03 -9.02
C ASP A 473 -11.59 -5.88 -9.06
N LYS A 474 -12.78 -5.26 -9.14
CA LYS A 474 -14.04 -6.00 -9.36
C LYS A 474 -14.07 -6.69 -10.71
N HIS A 475 -13.63 -6.02 -11.78
CA HIS A 475 -13.53 -6.63 -13.10
C HIS A 475 -12.57 -7.83 -13.06
N MET A 476 -11.35 -7.66 -12.53
CA MET A 476 -10.39 -8.76 -12.41
C MET A 476 -10.96 -9.96 -11.62
N ALA A 477 -11.69 -9.70 -10.53
CA ALA A 477 -12.33 -10.75 -9.74
C ALA A 477 -13.45 -11.47 -10.50
N GLN A 478 -14.27 -10.72 -11.25
CA GLN A 478 -15.33 -11.27 -12.10
C GLN A 478 -14.77 -12.12 -13.26
N THR A 479 -13.71 -11.64 -13.91
CA THR A 479 -13.01 -12.35 -14.98
C THR A 479 -12.35 -13.63 -14.45
N LEU A 480 -11.73 -13.58 -13.26
CA LEU A 480 -11.18 -14.76 -12.60
C LEU A 480 -12.24 -15.82 -12.28
N GLU A 481 -13.40 -15.40 -11.77
CA GLU A 481 -14.54 -16.28 -11.50
C GLU A 481 -15.09 -16.90 -12.80
N ALA A 482 -15.28 -16.10 -13.85
CA ALA A 482 -15.74 -16.57 -15.14
C ALA A 482 -14.76 -17.60 -15.74
N LEU A 483 -13.45 -17.35 -15.60
CA LEU A 483 -12.40 -18.26 -16.03
C LEU A 483 -12.41 -19.59 -15.26
N LEU A 484 -12.50 -19.56 -13.94
CA LEU A 484 -12.61 -20.78 -13.12
C LEU A 484 -13.82 -21.62 -13.53
N ASN A 485 -15.00 -20.98 -13.69
CA ASN A 485 -16.23 -21.66 -14.10
C ASN A 485 -16.13 -22.24 -15.53
N HIS A 486 -15.41 -21.57 -16.43
CA HIS A 486 -15.15 -22.11 -17.77
C HIS A 486 -14.21 -23.31 -17.70
N LEU A 487 -13.08 -23.21 -17.00
CA LEU A 487 -12.10 -24.30 -16.88
C LEU A 487 -12.63 -25.51 -16.11
N ASP A 488 -13.52 -25.34 -15.15
CA ASP A 488 -14.19 -26.45 -14.46
C ASP A 488 -15.01 -27.33 -15.41
N ARG A 489 -15.64 -26.72 -16.44
CA ARG A 489 -16.42 -27.46 -17.45
C ARG A 489 -15.55 -28.32 -18.37
N HIS A 490 -14.29 -27.93 -18.52
CA HIS A 490 -13.31 -28.62 -19.37
C HIS A 490 -12.36 -29.54 -18.57
N GLY A 491 -12.56 -29.67 -17.26
CA GLY A 491 -11.72 -30.47 -16.38
C GLY A 491 -11.91 -31.98 -16.56
N ASP A 492 -10.86 -32.73 -16.27
CA ASP A 492 -10.80 -34.19 -16.17
C ASP A 492 -11.42 -34.74 -14.87
N GLY A 493 -12.48 -34.10 -14.38
CA GLY A 493 -13.14 -34.42 -13.11
C GLY A 493 -12.52 -33.75 -11.88
N HIS A 494 -11.44 -32.96 -12.04
CA HIS A 494 -10.84 -32.16 -10.97
C HIS A 494 -11.14 -30.67 -11.16
N PRO A 495 -11.53 -29.94 -10.08
CA PRO A 495 -11.72 -28.50 -10.11
C PRO A 495 -10.47 -27.78 -10.64
N ALA A 496 -10.67 -26.75 -11.46
CA ALA A 496 -9.60 -25.93 -11.98
C ALA A 496 -8.88 -25.20 -10.83
N ARG A 497 -7.55 -25.24 -10.85
CA ARG A 497 -6.67 -24.48 -9.96
C ARG A 497 -5.88 -23.46 -10.77
N ILE A 498 -5.83 -22.21 -10.30
CA ILE A 498 -5.29 -21.06 -11.04
C ILE A 498 -4.25 -20.31 -10.20
N VAL A 499 -3.14 -19.97 -10.83
CA VAL A 499 -2.17 -19.01 -10.30
C VAL A 499 -2.50 -17.63 -10.85
N VAL A 500 -2.55 -16.60 -10.00
CA VAL A 500 -2.76 -15.21 -10.40
C VAL A 500 -1.45 -14.44 -10.24
N TRP A 501 -1.05 -13.70 -11.28
CA TRP A 501 0.10 -12.81 -11.26
C TRP A 501 -0.37 -11.36 -11.35
N ALA A 502 -0.25 -10.62 -10.26
CA ALA A 502 -0.62 -9.20 -10.21
C ALA A 502 0.30 -8.46 -9.23
N HIS A 503 0.22 -7.14 -9.18
CA HIS A 503 0.96 -6.34 -8.21
C HIS A 503 0.46 -6.59 -6.77
N ASN A 504 1.30 -6.37 -5.76
CA ASN A 504 0.95 -6.49 -4.34
C ASN A 504 -0.26 -5.64 -3.94
N SER A 505 -0.45 -4.51 -4.62
CA SER A 505 -1.62 -3.63 -4.42
C SER A 505 -2.94 -4.25 -4.87
N HIS A 506 -2.92 -5.27 -5.73
CA HIS A 506 -4.09 -6.06 -6.13
C HIS A 506 -4.14 -7.39 -5.38
N VAL A 507 -2.99 -8.02 -5.14
CA VAL A 507 -2.91 -9.33 -4.49
C VAL A 507 -3.14 -9.26 -2.99
N GLY A 508 -2.68 -8.23 -2.29
CA GLY A 508 -2.81 -8.13 -0.84
C GLY A 508 -4.25 -7.86 -0.39
N ASP A 509 -4.62 -8.30 0.79
CA ASP A 509 -5.94 -8.00 1.37
C ASP A 509 -6.04 -6.51 1.76
N ALA A 510 -6.94 -5.76 1.11
CA ALA A 510 -7.11 -4.34 1.34
C ALA A 510 -7.37 -4.01 2.81
N THR A 511 -8.11 -4.86 3.54
CA THR A 511 -8.52 -4.61 4.94
C THR A 511 -7.34 -4.49 5.90
N ALA A 512 -6.17 -4.97 5.49
CA ALA A 512 -4.91 -4.87 6.22
C ALA A 512 -4.12 -3.58 5.91
N THR A 513 -4.65 -2.67 5.09
CA THR A 513 -3.96 -1.50 4.55
C THR A 513 -4.70 -0.22 4.87
N GLU A 514 -4.01 0.94 4.86
CA GLU A 514 -4.68 2.23 5.09
C GLU A 514 -5.69 2.61 4.01
N VAL A 515 -5.50 2.13 2.77
CA VAL A 515 -6.40 2.46 1.65
C VAL A 515 -7.79 1.85 1.80
N TRP A 516 -7.97 0.87 2.69
CA TRP A 516 -9.29 0.37 3.07
C TRP A 516 -10.16 1.43 3.73
N ALA A 517 -9.56 2.33 4.53
CA ALA A 517 -10.31 3.42 5.16
C ALA A 517 -10.91 4.38 4.10
N ASP A 518 -10.27 4.48 2.93
CA ASP A 518 -10.78 5.23 1.77
C ASP A 518 -11.83 4.45 0.97
N GLY A 519 -12.17 3.22 1.37
CA GLY A 519 -13.13 2.36 0.70
C GLY A 519 -12.56 1.59 -0.50
N GLN A 520 -11.23 1.47 -0.63
CA GLN A 520 -10.62 0.68 -1.70
C GLN A 520 -10.77 -0.83 -1.47
N LEU A 521 -10.90 -1.57 -2.57
CA LEU A 521 -10.98 -3.03 -2.62
C LEU A 521 -9.80 -3.59 -3.42
N THR A 522 -9.40 -4.81 -3.12
CA THR A 522 -8.36 -5.53 -3.86
C THR A 522 -8.84 -6.90 -4.35
N LEU A 523 -8.27 -7.37 -5.45
CA LEU A 523 -8.51 -8.70 -5.99
C LEU A 523 -8.26 -9.79 -4.94
N GLY A 524 -7.20 -9.68 -4.14
CA GLY A 524 -6.89 -10.60 -3.06
C GLY A 524 -7.97 -10.68 -1.98
N GLN A 525 -8.50 -9.53 -1.55
CA GLN A 525 -9.61 -9.46 -0.62
C GLN A 525 -10.87 -10.14 -1.22
N LEU A 526 -11.20 -9.83 -2.47
CA LEU A 526 -12.36 -10.41 -3.16
C LEU A 526 -12.20 -11.93 -3.35
N ALA A 527 -10.99 -12.40 -3.67
CA ALA A 527 -10.67 -13.81 -3.76
C ALA A 527 -10.82 -14.54 -2.42
N ARG A 528 -10.34 -13.95 -1.32
CA ARG A 528 -10.54 -14.50 0.04
C ARG A 528 -12.02 -14.54 0.43
N GLN A 529 -12.80 -13.53 0.07
CA GLN A 529 -14.25 -13.51 0.34
C GLN A 529 -15.00 -14.59 -0.45
N ARG A 530 -14.60 -14.84 -1.70
CA ARG A 530 -15.25 -15.80 -2.60
C ARG A 530 -14.84 -17.24 -2.36
N TYR A 531 -13.55 -17.48 -2.16
CA TYR A 531 -12.93 -18.82 -2.10
C TYR A 531 -12.45 -19.19 -0.70
N HIS A 532 -12.56 -18.29 0.29
CA HIS A 532 -12.23 -18.56 1.70
C HIS A 532 -10.83 -19.16 1.87
N GLY A 533 -10.75 -20.31 2.56
CA GLY A 533 -9.51 -21.04 2.81
C GLY A 533 -8.90 -21.70 1.56
N GLU A 534 -9.51 -21.56 0.38
CA GLU A 534 -8.97 -22.04 -0.90
C GLU A 534 -8.21 -20.94 -1.67
N ALA A 535 -8.13 -19.72 -1.14
CA ALA A 535 -7.27 -18.66 -1.67
C ALA A 535 -5.98 -18.52 -0.83
N ARG A 536 -4.84 -18.28 -1.49
CA ARG A 536 -3.56 -17.97 -0.84
C ARG A 536 -2.94 -16.74 -1.47
N LEU A 537 -2.51 -15.80 -0.63
CA LEU A 537 -1.89 -14.54 -1.05
C LEU A 537 -0.40 -14.57 -0.68
N ILE A 538 0.48 -14.44 -1.66
CA ILE A 538 1.93 -14.39 -1.44
C ILE A 538 2.42 -13.04 -1.95
N GLY A 539 3.06 -12.24 -1.08
CA GLY A 539 3.66 -10.97 -1.47
C GLY A 539 5.16 -11.10 -1.72
N LEU A 540 5.70 -10.30 -2.64
CA LEU A 540 7.14 -10.16 -2.85
C LEU A 540 7.61 -8.74 -2.51
N SER A 541 8.77 -8.58 -1.89
CA SER A 541 9.34 -7.27 -1.55
C SER A 541 10.86 -7.20 -1.76
N THR A 542 11.38 -5.96 -1.90
CA THR A 542 12.81 -5.68 -2.10
C THR A 542 13.24 -4.41 -1.38
N TYR A 543 14.45 -4.41 -0.82
CA TYR A 543 15.01 -3.26 -0.12
C TYR A 543 15.60 -2.23 -1.08
N THR A 544 16.37 -2.66 -2.08
CA THR A 544 17.03 -1.78 -3.05
C THR A 544 17.36 -2.50 -4.37
N GLY A 545 18.07 -1.82 -5.27
CA GLY A 545 18.57 -2.38 -6.52
C GLY A 545 18.17 -1.54 -7.73
N THR A 546 17.72 -2.19 -8.80
CA THR A 546 17.21 -1.51 -10.00
C THR A 546 15.86 -2.06 -10.43
N VAL A 547 15.08 -1.21 -11.12
CA VAL A 547 13.75 -1.52 -11.64
C VAL A 547 13.60 -0.96 -13.04
N THR A 548 12.89 -1.68 -13.92
CA THR A 548 12.42 -1.11 -15.18
C THR A 548 11.14 -0.34 -14.91
N ALA A 549 11.13 0.96 -15.18
CA ALA A 549 9.95 1.81 -14.98
C ALA A 549 10.02 3.01 -15.93
N ALA A 550 8.89 3.71 -16.12
CA ALA A 550 8.87 4.98 -16.81
C ALA A 550 8.88 6.15 -15.81
N SER A 551 9.32 7.33 -16.24
CA SER A 551 9.20 8.57 -15.44
C SER A 551 7.81 9.20 -15.47
N GLU A 552 7.04 8.92 -16.53
CA GLU A 552 5.69 9.43 -16.74
C GLU A 552 4.81 8.43 -17.51
N TRP A 553 3.50 8.64 -17.49
CA TRP A 553 2.55 7.78 -18.18
C TRP A 553 2.74 7.86 -19.70
N GLY A 554 2.83 6.72 -20.37
CA GLY A 554 3.13 6.65 -21.80
C GLY A 554 4.61 6.84 -22.15
N GLY A 555 5.48 7.03 -21.15
CA GLY A 555 6.91 7.17 -21.33
C GLY A 555 7.61 5.87 -21.76
N ILE A 556 8.87 5.98 -22.14
CA ILE A 556 9.71 4.84 -22.50
C ILE A 556 10.14 4.03 -21.27
N ALA A 557 10.56 2.78 -21.48
CA ALA A 557 11.20 1.98 -20.45
C ALA A 557 12.58 2.57 -20.07
N GLU A 558 12.81 2.78 -18.79
CA GLU A 558 14.08 3.23 -18.23
C GLU A 558 14.55 2.22 -17.17
N ARG A 559 15.87 2.03 -17.06
CA ARG A 559 16.45 1.26 -15.95
C ARG A 559 16.78 2.23 -14.82
N LYS A 560 15.99 2.20 -13.75
CA LYS A 560 16.02 3.15 -12.63
C LYS A 560 16.59 2.52 -11.38
N VAL A 561 17.24 3.31 -10.52
CA VAL A 561 17.76 2.87 -9.23
C VAL A 561 16.65 2.94 -8.19
N VAL A 562 16.35 1.82 -7.55
CA VAL A 562 15.42 1.78 -6.42
C VAL A 562 16.15 2.27 -5.17
N ARG A 563 15.67 3.38 -4.59
CA ARG A 563 16.24 3.92 -3.35
C ARG A 563 16.21 2.86 -2.24
N PRO A 564 17.17 2.86 -1.30
CA PRO A 564 17.04 2.07 -0.08
C PRO A 564 15.67 2.27 0.57
N ALA A 565 15.08 1.22 1.12
CA ALA A 565 13.75 1.33 1.70
C ALA A 565 13.73 2.28 2.90
N LEU A 566 12.57 2.90 3.12
CA LEU A 566 12.43 3.89 4.19
C LEU A 566 12.54 3.23 5.57
N PRO A 567 13.20 3.87 6.55
CA PRO A 567 13.24 3.37 7.92
C PRO A 567 11.84 3.07 8.47
N GLY A 568 11.68 1.92 9.12
CA GLY A 568 10.41 1.46 9.68
C GLY A 568 9.47 0.78 8.68
N SER A 569 9.83 0.69 7.40
CA SER A 569 9.11 -0.09 6.41
C SER A 569 9.22 -1.60 6.63
N VAL A 570 8.40 -2.38 5.91
CA VAL A 570 8.48 -3.83 5.86
C VAL A 570 9.80 -4.26 5.24
N GLU A 571 10.21 -3.57 4.17
CA GLU A 571 11.46 -3.83 3.46
C GLU A 571 12.68 -3.52 4.34
N ASP A 572 12.65 -2.43 5.11
CA ASP A 572 13.70 -2.11 6.09
C ASP A 572 13.77 -3.14 7.24
N LEU A 573 12.62 -3.60 7.75
CA LEU A 573 12.59 -4.70 8.72
C LEU A 573 13.27 -5.96 8.18
N PHE A 574 12.98 -6.32 6.92
CA PHE A 574 13.53 -7.51 6.30
C PHE A 574 15.03 -7.36 5.97
N HIS A 575 15.47 -6.18 5.53
CA HIS A 575 16.88 -5.87 5.34
C HIS A 575 17.69 -6.03 6.62
N GLN A 576 17.15 -5.57 7.76
CA GLN A 576 17.81 -5.67 9.07
C GLN A 576 18.02 -7.11 9.57
N THR A 577 17.39 -8.11 8.94
CA THR A 577 17.66 -9.53 9.24
C THR A 577 19.05 -9.97 8.79
N GLY A 578 19.66 -9.25 7.85
CA GLY A 578 20.94 -9.61 7.23
C GLY A 578 20.87 -10.81 6.29
N LYS A 579 19.66 -11.24 5.87
CA LYS A 579 19.45 -12.34 4.92
C LYS A 579 19.21 -11.80 3.51
N ASP A 580 19.91 -12.36 2.52
CA ASP A 580 19.81 -11.92 1.12
C ASP A 580 18.45 -12.21 0.48
N ALA A 581 17.88 -13.41 0.73
CA ALA A 581 16.58 -13.79 0.21
C ALA A 581 15.91 -14.88 1.05
N PHE A 582 14.66 -14.66 1.45
CA PHE A 582 13.94 -15.56 2.36
C PHE A 582 12.43 -15.46 2.23
N LEU A 583 11.73 -16.46 2.75
CA LEU A 583 10.29 -16.45 3.01
C LEU A 583 10.02 -16.36 4.51
N VAL A 584 9.03 -15.56 4.88
CA VAL A 584 8.48 -15.51 6.24
C VAL A 584 6.96 -15.62 6.22
N SER A 585 6.41 -16.39 7.17
CA SER A 585 4.98 -16.58 7.34
C SER A 585 4.66 -17.02 8.77
N SER A 586 3.67 -16.38 9.41
CA SER A 586 3.12 -16.82 10.69
C SER A 586 2.48 -18.21 10.62
N ARG A 587 2.05 -18.63 9.42
CA ARG A 587 1.49 -19.96 9.17
C ARG A 587 2.53 -21.07 9.30
N ILE A 588 3.80 -20.76 9.02
CA ILE A 588 4.92 -21.69 9.20
C ILE A 588 5.41 -21.62 10.65
N ASN A 589 5.58 -20.41 11.16
CA ASN A 589 6.07 -20.19 12.52
C ASN A 589 5.37 -19.00 13.19
N GLN A 590 4.57 -19.31 14.21
CA GLN A 590 3.75 -18.32 14.92
C GLN A 590 4.56 -17.18 15.54
N LYS A 591 5.87 -17.37 15.81
CA LYS A 591 6.74 -16.28 16.30
C LYS A 591 6.85 -15.11 15.31
N ALA A 592 6.61 -15.35 14.01
CA ALA A 592 6.59 -14.30 12.99
C ALA A 592 5.37 -13.38 13.11
N ALA A 593 4.28 -13.81 13.77
CA ALA A 593 3.03 -13.06 13.82
C ALA A 593 3.21 -11.67 14.44
N GLU A 594 3.82 -11.58 15.64
CA GLU A 594 4.00 -10.29 16.32
C GLU A 594 4.74 -9.23 15.48
N PRO A 595 5.94 -9.51 14.92
CA PRO A 595 6.63 -8.52 14.07
C PRO A 595 5.93 -8.24 12.74
N MET A 596 5.17 -9.21 12.19
CA MET A 596 4.47 -9.08 10.91
C MET A 596 3.07 -8.44 11.02
N SER A 597 2.45 -8.44 12.21
CA SER A 597 1.16 -7.77 12.45
C SER A 597 1.31 -6.29 12.81
N ALA A 598 2.53 -5.82 13.06
CA ALA A 598 2.80 -4.41 13.33
C ALA A 598 2.54 -3.55 12.08
N VAL A 599 1.92 -2.38 12.28
CA VAL A 599 1.71 -1.42 11.19
C VAL A 599 3.05 -0.85 10.73
N ARG A 600 3.34 -1.01 9.45
CA ARG A 600 4.58 -0.53 8.80
C ARG A 600 4.28 0.10 7.45
N LEU A 601 5.22 0.88 6.93
CA LEU A 601 5.18 1.28 5.53
C LEU A 601 5.45 0.08 4.64
N GLY A 602 4.65 -0.15 3.60
CA GLY A 602 4.91 -1.12 2.54
C GLY A 602 5.15 -0.41 1.21
N ARG A 603 6.17 -0.84 0.47
CA ARG A 603 6.53 -0.26 -0.83
C ARG A 603 5.69 -0.86 -1.96
N ALA A 604 5.28 -0.02 -2.91
CA ALA A 604 4.53 -0.38 -4.10
C ALA A 604 4.97 0.48 -5.29
N ILE A 605 5.82 -0.06 -6.15
CA ILE A 605 6.31 0.61 -7.36
C ILE A 605 5.52 0.13 -8.57
N GLY A 606 4.65 0.98 -9.10
CA GLY A 606 3.92 0.68 -10.33
C GLY A 606 4.80 0.76 -11.59
N VAL A 607 4.13 0.96 -12.72
CA VAL A 607 4.77 1.13 -14.04
C VAL A 607 5.52 2.46 -14.16
N ILE A 608 5.23 3.39 -13.24
CA ILE A 608 5.90 4.68 -13.07
C ILE A 608 6.65 4.67 -11.75
N TYR A 609 7.93 5.06 -11.78
CA TYR A 609 8.73 5.23 -10.58
C TYR A 609 9.38 6.62 -10.55
N GLN A 610 9.12 7.35 -9.46
CA GLN A 610 9.61 8.70 -9.22
C GLN A 610 10.32 8.76 -7.87
N PRO A 611 11.66 8.56 -7.82
CA PRO A 611 12.42 8.53 -6.56
C PRO A 611 12.25 9.76 -5.67
N ALA A 612 12.04 10.94 -6.29
CA ALA A 612 11.90 12.21 -5.59
C ALA A 612 10.63 12.32 -4.74
N THR A 613 9.58 11.56 -5.08
CA THR A 613 8.26 11.58 -4.42
C THR A 613 7.88 10.21 -3.87
N GLU A 614 8.86 9.32 -3.70
CA GLU A 614 8.65 7.90 -3.39
C GLU A 614 7.80 7.70 -2.12
N ARG A 615 8.08 8.46 -1.04
CA ARG A 615 7.30 8.39 0.21
C ARG A 615 5.82 8.69 -0.02
N GLN A 616 5.50 9.67 -0.86
CA GLN A 616 4.12 10.11 -1.10
C GLN A 616 3.40 9.24 -2.14
N SER A 617 4.13 8.66 -3.10
CA SER A 617 3.54 8.02 -4.28
C SER A 617 3.67 6.50 -4.32
N HIS A 618 4.61 5.90 -3.56
CA HIS A 618 4.93 4.47 -3.60
C HIS A 618 4.95 3.80 -2.23
N TYR A 619 4.49 4.48 -1.17
CA TYR A 619 4.36 3.90 0.17
C TYR A 619 2.97 4.12 0.75
N PHE A 620 2.50 3.11 1.46
CA PHE A 620 1.28 3.17 2.26
C PHE A 620 1.42 2.28 3.49
N HIS A 621 0.63 2.52 4.53
CA HIS A 621 0.67 1.68 5.73
C HIS A 621 -0.02 0.34 5.52
N VAL A 622 0.63 -0.73 5.99
CA VAL A 622 0.20 -2.12 5.88
C VAL A 622 0.47 -2.90 7.16
N ARG A 623 -0.27 -4.01 7.33
CA ARG A 623 0.04 -5.10 8.27
C ARG A 623 0.33 -6.36 7.47
N PRO A 624 1.61 -6.71 7.24
CA PRO A 624 1.99 -7.81 6.35
C PRO A 624 1.30 -9.15 6.63
N ASP A 625 1.16 -9.53 7.91
CA ASP A 625 0.55 -10.81 8.32
C ASP A 625 -0.95 -10.88 7.99
N ASP A 626 -1.65 -9.74 8.07
CA ASP A 626 -3.07 -9.65 7.72
C ASP A 626 -3.24 -9.56 6.18
N GLN A 627 -2.28 -8.90 5.51
CA GLN A 627 -2.33 -8.64 4.07
C GLN A 627 -2.01 -9.88 3.22
N PHE A 628 -1.06 -10.71 3.65
CA PHE A 628 -0.56 -11.87 2.89
C PHE A 628 -0.47 -13.11 3.78
N ASP A 629 -0.60 -14.30 3.19
CA ASP A 629 -0.36 -15.57 3.87
C ASP A 629 1.15 -15.87 4.02
N ALA A 630 1.98 -15.32 3.13
CA ALA A 630 3.44 -15.36 3.22
C ALA A 630 4.06 -14.16 2.48
N MET A 631 5.23 -13.73 2.94
CA MET A 631 6.05 -12.73 2.27
C MET A 631 7.37 -13.37 1.84
N ILE A 632 7.78 -13.14 0.60
CA ILE A 632 9.10 -13.46 0.09
C ILE A 632 9.86 -12.14 -0.06
N HIS A 633 11.04 -12.06 0.52
CA HIS A 633 11.91 -10.91 0.43
C HIS A 633 13.17 -11.24 -0.35
N ILE A 634 13.62 -10.32 -1.20
CA ILE A 634 14.89 -10.36 -1.90
C ILE A 634 15.55 -9.00 -1.69
N ASP A 635 16.65 -8.95 -0.95
CA ASP A 635 17.20 -7.71 -0.42
C ASP A 635 17.64 -6.72 -1.52
N THR A 636 18.34 -7.25 -2.52
CA THR A 636 18.80 -6.46 -3.68
C THR A 636 18.36 -7.11 -4.99
N THR A 637 17.68 -6.34 -5.84
CA THR A 637 17.09 -6.83 -7.09
C THR A 637 17.56 -6.08 -8.34
N ARG A 638 17.26 -6.61 -9.53
CA ARG A 638 17.64 -6.02 -10.82
C ARG A 638 16.44 -5.68 -11.69
N ALA A 639 16.63 -4.71 -12.57
CA ALA A 639 15.62 -4.30 -13.53
C ALA A 639 15.27 -5.43 -14.50
N LEU A 640 13.96 -5.62 -14.72
CA LEU A 640 13.39 -6.57 -15.66
C LEU A 640 13.76 -6.18 -17.09
N GLU A 641 14.41 -7.07 -17.83
CA GLU A 641 14.87 -6.79 -19.19
C GLU A 641 13.71 -6.85 -20.20
N PRO A 642 13.35 -5.71 -20.84
CA PRO A 642 12.34 -5.69 -21.89
C PRO A 642 12.87 -6.42 -23.14
N LEU A 643 11.97 -7.00 -23.95
CA LEU A 643 12.37 -7.57 -25.25
C LEU A 643 12.89 -6.49 -26.20
N GLU A 644 12.36 -5.27 -26.11
CA GLU A 644 12.83 -4.11 -26.84
C GLU A 644 13.60 -3.15 -25.92
N THR A 645 14.93 -3.30 -25.83
CA THR A 645 15.78 -2.37 -25.07
C THR A 645 16.04 -1.08 -25.85
N THR A 646 15.85 0.08 -25.20
CA THR A 646 16.21 1.40 -25.75
C THR A 646 17.63 1.80 -25.33
N SER A 647 18.23 2.78 -26.02
CA SER A 647 19.51 3.35 -25.59
C SER A 647 19.45 3.96 -24.18
N VAL A 648 18.29 4.51 -23.80
CA VAL A 648 18.03 5.06 -22.46
C VAL A 648 18.01 3.95 -21.41
N TRP A 649 17.36 2.82 -21.69
CA TRP A 649 17.35 1.68 -20.78
C TRP A 649 18.76 1.08 -20.60
N ILE A 650 19.52 0.95 -21.70
CA ILE A 650 20.90 0.42 -21.67
C ILE A 650 21.82 1.32 -20.85
N ALA A 651 21.72 2.64 -21.03
CA ALA A 651 22.46 3.60 -20.23
C ALA A 651 22.07 3.47 -18.75
N GLY A 652 20.75 3.45 -18.47
CA GLY A 652 20.19 3.47 -17.12
C GLY A 652 20.46 4.79 -16.39
N GLU A 653 19.98 4.88 -15.15
CA GLU A 653 20.30 6.03 -14.29
C GLU A 653 21.77 6.01 -13.87
N THR A 654 22.46 7.14 -14.04
CA THR A 654 23.78 7.37 -13.45
C THR A 654 23.65 7.49 -11.94
N PRO A 655 24.42 6.73 -11.13
CA PRO A 655 24.41 6.87 -9.68
C PRO A 655 24.72 8.31 -9.25
N GLU A 656 24.00 8.83 -8.25
CA GLU A 656 24.21 10.18 -7.68
C GLU A 656 25.63 10.43 -7.12
N THR A 657 26.49 9.40 -7.07
CA THR A 657 27.90 9.51 -6.65
C THR A 657 28.86 9.99 -7.74
N TYR A 658 28.37 10.37 -8.92
CA TYR A 658 29.23 11.04 -9.92
C TYR A 658 29.40 12.51 -9.56
N PRO A 659 30.63 13.01 -9.30
CA PRO A 659 30.83 14.43 -9.09
C PRO A 659 30.56 15.15 -10.41
N SER A 660 29.39 15.79 -10.54
CA SER A 660 29.13 16.74 -11.62
C SER A 660 29.89 18.02 -11.32
N GLY A 661 31.19 17.99 -11.59
CA GLY A 661 32.11 19.09 -11.37
C GLY A 661 33.44 18.83 -12.05
N LEU A 662 33.46 18.93 -13.38
CA LEU A 662 34.61 19.39 -14.17
C LEU A 662 34.10 20.10 -15.42
#